data_AF-A0A094FRS0-F1
#
_entry.id   AF-A0A094FRS0-F1
#
_cell.length_a   1.000
_cell.length_b   1.000
_cell.length_c   1.000
_cell.angle_alpha   90.00
_cell.angle_beta   90.00
_cell.angle_gamma   90.00
#
_symmetry.space_group_name_H-M   'P 1'
#
loop_
_entity.id
_entity.type
_entity.pdbx_description
1 polymer ?
#
loop_
_entity_poly.entity_id
_entity_poly.type
_entity_poly.pdbx_seq_one_letter_code
_entity_poly.pdbx_strand_id
1 'polypeptide(L)'
;MTAPNLELGGFPIPWIPTVQPEDQTNMYPYKQQTQKTRTLPLGWTFAEGRRALHEEMIFDEVVEIPLRDGVKVRPPTDLPVTDTKVPAILAVSPYGKNGHGFRIFDNIPFRLGLPESATSGLEKFEGPDPVEWCPRGYAVVNVDIRGTWDSEGDLYIEGSQMGFDGYDTVEFIAVQPWCNGAVSMCGNSWLATEQWATAITKPPSLKCIAPWEAFTDKYRDLICRGGVPKVNFASFIFGKTIRGRNRREDIGGALAKWPLFNGYWEDKVYDTSELTLPIYALASYSSGNHGSGTVRGWNKAASKDKWIRFHPTQEWFDLYTPRYIDDLQRFYDRYLKGVDNGWEETPRARVSILTYGNRFEPGPKWDIPFADYPVPSTKYRKLYLQESGRLATSPQAKEDSVAHYADSYQAQPSEFVLTFDTATTLVGHSKAELWMSCKDKDDMDVFVSIRKLSKSGEVLEHVNVPWEDLPEGVNTQHDVPMAQTVKYTGPTGILRASHRAKLPERSTPMLPYHPHDKEEKVPPGEIVKLEISLWPMGIHFEAGEGLLFRVQGFIDTSSDFPSHIEKKLDNLNEGQHTIYFGGNSPVAIELAAVRGVRSDIYDATHRPVPTWATSVHAILSIYSNEMLFLDNLPQVALVITVLSLCSILHRFYRAFSGPLGHVPGPTLARFTRLWELVKTWKGDFEHTNLALHKRYGPIVRIAPNRYSISDPTVIRTIYGAGSKFSKSDFYWPFGPPMLDHKDLFSEMDNAKHAAGRKKVSNMYSMSSLVSYEPFVDKVNAEFVTRMHGFAQSGLPFDLFTWMQYYAFDVIGEITIGRSFGLIGAGNDKDGLLEAIDTGNVKYGAKVGLLPELHAWYLRFAKALSLNDHNQVVQRVIQREIGARIGSETLPDREDFLAKCIVLLQGGKIDKMDMNNVIGMNIGAGSDTTGIALSTIIYHLVQKPECMKKLREELDTAARDGKLSHPVTFQEGHNLPYLQAVIKEALRVHPAVGTIFARVVPKGGATLAGTYFSQGTVVGVNAWVIHNDESIWGADVATFNPERWLGAKEQVASMEQHFLSFGAGARTCIGKNISLLELSKMLPTLLQIYDFSIVPGSHWMTHSGWFVKPRIQVTITRLRHGGV
;
A
#
# COMPACT_ATOMS: atom_id res chain seq x y z
N MET A 1 -37.10 -21.80 28.36
CA MET A 1 -35.65 -22.06 28.40
C MET A 1 -35.37 -23.39 27.72
N THR A 2 -35.33 -23.39 26.39
CA THR A 2 -34.73 -24.48 25.60
C THR A 2 -33.22 -24.26 25.59
N ALA A 3 -32.44 -25.33 25.76
CA ALA A 3 -30.98 -25.28 25.70
C ALA A 3 -30.51 -24.58 24.40
N PRO A 4 -29.34 -23.91 24.38
CA PRO A 4 -28.80 -23.34 23.15
C PRO A 4 -28.75 -24.44 22.09
N ASN A 5 -29.32 -24.18 20.91
CA ASN A 5 -29.39 -25.16 19.85
C ASN A 5 -27.96 -25.40 19.34
N LEU A 6 -27.35 -26.51 19.75
CA LEU A 6 -25.94 -26.83 19.45
C LEU A 6 -25.75 -27.30 17.99
N GLU A 7 -26.83 -27.35 17.22
CA GLU A 7 -26.87 -27.88 15.86
C GLU A 7 -27.65 -26.94 14.92
N LEU A 8 -27.19 -26.82 13.67
CA LEU A 8 -27.90 -26.15 12.56
C LEU A 8 -28.20 -27.20 11.49
N GLY A 9 -29.48 -27.38 11.16
CA GLY A 9 -29.91 -28.36 10.16
C GLY A 9 -29.48 -29.80 10.46
N GLY A 10 -29.35 -30.18 11.74
CA GLY A 10 -28.86 -31.49 12.18
C GLY A 10 -27.33 -31.66 12.16
N PHE A 11 -26.58 -30.58 11.96
CA PHE A 11 -25.12 -30.56 11.99
C PHE A 11 -24.61 -29.77 13.21
N PRO A 12 -23.69 -30.32 14.02
CA PRO A 12 -23.19 -29.64 15.22
C PRO A 12 -22.39 -28.40 14.84
N ILE A 13 -22.58 -27.28 15.55
CA ILE A 13 -21.87 -26.04 15.24
C ILE A 13 -20.40 -26.15 15.73
N PRO A 14 -19.39 -25.92 14.87
CA PRO A 14 -18.00 -25.86 15.30
C PRO A 14 -17.73 -24.53 16.00
N TRP A 15 -17.36 -24.60 17.28
CA TRP A 15 -17.08 -23.43 18.11
C TRP A 15 -15.59 -23.25 18.35
N ILE A 16 -15.11 -22.02 18.24
CA ILE A 16 -13.76 -21.63 18.65
C ILE A 16 -13.81 -20.42 19.58
N PRO A 17 -12.80 -20.23 20.47
CA PRO A 17 -12.73 -19.01 21.28
C PRO A 17 -12.71 -17.75 20.41
N THR A 18 -13.43 -16.72 20.83
CA THR A 18 -13.34 -15.40 20.22
C THR A 18 -12.13 -14.64 20.78
N VAL A 19 -11.49 -13.82 19.95
CA VAL A 19 -10.44 -12.91 20.41
C VAL A 19 -11.05 -11.90 21.37
N GLN A 20 -10.47 -11.78 22.56
CA GLN A 20 -11.01 -10.94 23.63
C GLN A 20 -10.90 -9.45 23.27
N PRO A 21 -11.87 -8.60 23.67
CA PRO A 21 -11.84 -7.15 23.38
C PRO A 21 -10.55 -6.46 23.85
N GLU A 22 -9.94 -6.95 24.93
CA GLU A 22 -8.71 -6.41 25.51
C GLU A 22 -7.46 -6.71 24.66
N ASP A 23 -7.54 -7.67 23.72
CA ASP A 23 -6.47 -7.99 22.77
C ASP A 23 -6.44 -6.97 21.62
N GLN A 24 -5.53 -6.01 21.76
CA GLN A 24 -5.30 -4.91 20.82
C GLN A 24 -4.31 -5.26 19.69
N THR A 25 -3.91 -6.52 19.52
CA THR A 25 -3.01 -6.88 18.43
C THR A 25 -3.65 -6.56 17.07
N ASN A 26 -3.03 -5.63 16.34
CA ASN A 26 -3.48 -5.14 15.03
C ASN A 26 -4.84 -4.42 15.00
N MET A 27 -5.32 -3.85 16.12
CA MET A 27 -6.59 -3.08 16.17
C MET A 27 -6.56 -1.90 17.17
N TYR A 28 -7.56 -1.02 17.07
CA TYR A 28 -7.74 0.20 17.88
C TYR A 28 -8.07 -0.08 19.36
N PRO A 29 -7.84 0.88 20.27
CA PRO A 29 -7.97 0.64 21.71
C PRO A 29 -9.42 0.36 22.15
N TYR A 30 -9.60 -0.78 22.82
CA TYR A 30 -10.82 -1.10 23.53
C TYR A 30 -10.97 -0.21 24.78
N LYS A 31 -12.19 0.27 25.00
CA LYS A 31 -12.60 0.94 26.22
C LYS A 31 -13.90 0.31 26.69
N GLN A 32 -13.90 -0.12 27.95
CA GLN A 32 -15.10 -0.66 28.56
C GLN A 32 -16.21 0.39 28.60
N GLN A 33 -17.40 -0.01 28.19
CA GLN A 33 -18.56 0.87 28.15
C GLN A 33 -19.13 1.10 29.54
N THR A 34 -19.54 2.33 29.80
CA THR A 34 -20.22 2.73 31.04
C THR A 34 -21.63 3.19 30.71
N GLN A 35 -22.61 2.85 31.54
CA GLN A 35 -23.98 3.35 31.35
C GLN A 35 -24.01 4.84 31.72
N LYS A 36 -23.95 5.71 30.70
CA LYS A 36 -23.91 7.16 30.86
C LYS A 36 -24.59 7.85 29.70
N THR A 37 -25.59 8.66 30.01
CA THR A 37 -26.19 9.60 29.06
C THR A 37 -25.50 10.95 29.18
N ARG A 38 -25.18 11.58 28.05
CA ARG A 38 -24.60 12.93 28.00
C ARG A 38 -25.07 13.68 26.76
N THR A 39 -25.19 15.00 26.86
CA THR A 39 -25.37 15.87 25.71
C THR A 39 -24.00 16.25 25.14
N LEU A 40 -23.78 16.00 23.87
CA LEU A 40 -22.62 16.47 23.12
C LEU A 40 -22.94 17.88 22.58
N PRO A 41 -22.12 18.90 22.88
CA PRO A 41 -22.42 20.27 22.51
C PRO A 41 -22.17 20.53 21.02
N LEU A 42 -22.79 21.60 20.49
CA LEU A 42 -22.49 22.14 19.17
C LEU A 42 -20.98 22.32 18.97
N GLY A 43 -20.46 21.89 17.81
CA GLY A 43 -19.04 21.98 17.46
C GLY A 43 -18.15 20.92 18.12
N TRP A 44 -18.72 19.99 18.90
CA TRP A 44 -17.96 18.85 19.40
C TRP A 44 -17.44 18.00 18.24
N THR A 45 -16.22 17.51 18.38
CA THR A 45 -15.59 16.59 17.43
C THR A 45 -14.91 15.46 18.20
N PHE A 46 -14.94 14.25 17.63
CA PHE A 46 -14.26 13.10 18.21
C PHE A 46 -12.73 13.26 18.15
N ALA A 47 -12.22 13.81 17.06
CA ALA A 47 -10.79 14.05 16.82
C ALA A 47 -10.58 15.17 15.78
N GLU A 48 -9.40 15.78 15.78
CA GLU A 48 -9.04 16.79 14.77
C GLU A 48 -9.22 16.24 13.34
N GLY A 49 -9.81 17.03 12.43
CA GLY A 49 -10.09 16.63 11.05
C GLY A 49 -11.41 15.87 10.83
N ARG A 50 -12.05 15.34 11.89
CA ARG A 50 -13.34 14.65 11.81
C ARG A 50 -14.52 15.61 11.77
N ARG A 51 -15.65 15.11 11.26
CA ARG A 51 -16.91 15.85 11.19
C ARG A 51 -17.31 16.36 12.58
N ALA A 52 -17.51 17.67 12.69
CA ALA A 52 -18.00 18.30 13.90
C ALA A 52 -19.53 18.26 13.96
N LEU A 53 -20.08 18.20 15.17
CA LEU A 53 -21.51 18.36 15.41
C LEU A 53 -21.99 19.75 14.96
N HIS A 54 -23.05 19.77 14.16
CA HIS A 54 -23.71 21.00 13.67
C HIS A 54 -24.91 21.43 14.54
N GLU A 55 -25.27 20.60 15.51
CA GLU A 55 -26.28 20.84 16.55
C GLU A 55 -25.95 19.99 17.79
N GLU A 56 -26.64 20.22 18.91
CA GLU A 56 -26.49 19.38 20.09
C GLU A 56 -27.12 18.00 19.86
N MET A 57 -26.48 16.95 20.39
CA MET A 57 -26.94 15.57 20.24
C MET A 57 -26.85 14.86 21.60
N ILE A 58 -27.84 14.02 21.91
CA ILE A 58 -27.79 13.17 23.10
C ILE A 58 -27.06 11.88 22.71
N PHE A 59 -26.01 11.59 23.45
CA PHE A 59 -25.26 10.34 23.36
C PHE A 59 -25.56 9.50 24.59
N ASP A 60 -26.28 8.40 24.39
CA ASP A 60 -26.59 7.44 25.44
C ASP A 60 -25.68 6.22 25.30
N GLU A 61 -24.72 6.04 26.20
CA GLU A 61 -23.63 5.08 26.01
C GLU A 61 -24.07 3.61 26.05
N VAL A 62 -25.13 3.26 26.82
CA VAL A 62 -25.59 1.86 26.93
C VAL A 62 -27.09 1.77 27.26
N VAL A 63 -27.88 1.32 26.28
CA VAL A 63 -29.20 0.71 26.51
C VAL A 63 -28.99 -0.81 26.52
N GLU A 64 -29.49 -1.53 27.53
CA GLU A 64 -29.49 -3.00 27.48
C GLU A 64 -30.74 -3.48 26.74
N ILE A 65 -30.55 -4.18 25.62
CA ILE A 65 -31.62 -4.80 24.85
C ILE A 65 -31.69 -6.29 25.24
N PRO A 66 -32.75 -6.74 25.92
CA PRO A 66 -32.96 -8.15 26.20
C PRO A 66 -33.48 -8.86 24.95
N LEU A 67 -32.79 -9.93 24.54
CA LEU A 67 -33.23 -10.84 23.49
C LEU A 67 -34.16 -11.91 24.07
N ARG A 68 -34.92 -12.61 23.21
CA ARG A 68 -35.94 -13.59 23.61
C ARG A 68 -35.43 -14.76 24.46
N ASP A 69 -34.14 -15.06 24.38
CA ASP A 69 -33.49 -16.13 25.14
C ASP A 69 -32.79 -15.63 26.43
N GLY A 70 -32.96 -14.35 26.76
CA GLY A 70 -32.40 -13.72 27.95
C GLY A 70 -31.00 -13.15 27.78
N VAL A 71 -30.35 -13.34 26.62
CA VAL A 71 -29.09 -12.67 26.32
C VAL A 71 -29.31 -11.18 26.15
N LYS A 72 -28.37 -10.40 26.68
CA LYS A 72 -28.40 -8.94 26.54
C LYS A 72 -27.38 -8.47 25.52
N VAL A 73 -27.84 -7.71 24.53
CA VAL A 73 -26.98 -6.93 23.64
C VAL A 73 -26.98 -5.49 24.07
N ARG A 74 -25.84 -4.82 23.90
CA ARG A 74 -25.61 -3.49 24.44
C ARG A 74 -25.36 -2.54 23.27
N PRO A 75 -26.30 -1.70 22.84
CA PRO A 75 -26.02 -0.56 21.96
C PRO A 75 -25.97 0.79 22.70
N PRO A 76 -25.08 1.71 22.31
CA PRO A 76 -25.30 3.13 22.45
C PRO A 76 -26.40 3.58 21.49
N THR A 77 -27.03 4.67 21.87
CA THR A 77 -28.05 5.34 21.07
C THR A 77 -27.70 6.81 20.94
N ASP A 78 -27.56 7.26 19.70
CA ASP A 78 -27.38 8.66 19.34
C ASP A 78 -28.75 9.24 18.98
N LEU A 79 -29.15 10.33 19.65
CA LEU A 79 -30.47 10.95 19.50
C LEU A 79 -30.34 12.45 19.21
N PRO A 80 -31.20 13.01 18.34
CA PRO A 80 -31.36 14.46 18.24
C PRO A 80 -31.95 15.03 19.55
N VAL A 81 -31.59 16.28 19.86
CA VAL A 81 -32.21 17.01 20.98
C VAL A 81 -33.58 17.54 20.55
N THR A 82 -34.65 16.81 20.85
CA THR A 82 -36.03 17.18 20.48
C THR A 82 -37.06 16.57 21.43
N ASP A 83 -38.20 17.25 21.59
CA ASP A 83 -39.37 16.75 22.31
C ASP A 83 -40.26 15.83 21.43
N THR A 84 -39.97 15.76 20.12
CA THR A 84 -40.75 14.95 19.17
C THR A 84 -40.16 13.56 19.04
N LYS A 85 -41.00 12.53 19.04
CA LYS A 85 -40.55 11.16 18.76
C LYS A 85 -40.02 11.03 17.33
N VAL A 86 -38.88 10.36 17.17
CA VAL A 86 -38.18 10.19 15.89
C VAL A 86 -38.11 8.72 15.46
N PRO A 87 -38.03 8.42 14.15
CA PRO A 87 -37.72 7.07 13.68
C PRO A 87 -36.29 6.66 14.00
N ALA A 88 -36.04 5.34 14.05
CA ALA A 88 -34.72 4.77 14.33
C ALA A 88 -34.08 4.13 13.10
N ILE A 89 -32.76 4.34 12.96
CA ILE A 89 -31.90 3.66 12.00
C ILE A 89 -30.93 2.77 12.79
N LEU A 90 -31.02 1.45 12.59
CA LEU A 90 -30.14 0.49 13.24
C LEU A 90 -28.89 0.22 12.39
N ALA A 91 -27.72 0.26 13.03
CA ALA A 91 -26.44 -0.16 12.47
C ALA A 91 -25.97 -1.40 13.24
N VAL A 92 -26.24 -2.59 12.70
CA VAL A 92 -26.13 -3.86 13.43
C VAL A 92 -24.98 -4.70 12.86
N SER A 93 -23.93 -4.91 13.66
CA SER A 93 -22.72 -5.62 13.19
C SER A 93 -21.81 -6.08 14.34
N PRO A 94 -20.81 -6.94 14.06
CA PRO A 94 -19.78 -7.33 15.02
C PRO A 94 -18.60 -6.34 15.14
N TYR A 95 -18.60 -5.22 14.42
CA TYR A 95 -17.38 -4.42 14.18
C TYR A 95 -16.99 -3.40 15.26
N GLY A 96 -17.77 -3.30 16.34
CA GLY A 96 -17.60 -2.26 17.35
C GLY A 96 -18.29 -0.95 16.96
N LYS A 97 -18.12 0.10 17.78
CA LYS A 97 -18.89 1.36 17.75
C LYS A 97 -18.21 2.47 18.59
N ASN A 98 -18.69 3.73 18.47
CA ASN A 98 -18.34 4.86 19.35
C ASN A 98 -16.85 5.20 19.48
N GLY A 99 -16.07 5.08 18.41
CA GLY A 99 -14.61 5.25 18.55
C GLY A 99 -13.83 3.99 18.88
N HIS A 100 -14.52 2.88 19.12
CA HIS A 100 -13.96 1.57 19.43
C HIS A 100 -14.27 0.60 18.29
N GLY A 101 -13.29 -0.22 17.91
CA GLY A 101 -13.48 -1.21 16.84
C GLY A 101 -12.77 -0.88 15.53
N PHE A 102 -13.14 -1.59 14.48
CA PHE A 102 -12.37 -1.63 13.23
C PHE A 102 -12.55 -0.33 12.42
N ARG A 103 -11.47 0.31 11.95
CA ARG A 103 -11.53 1.53 11.11
C ARG A 103 -10.59 1.42 9.94
N ILE A 104 -11.05 0.80 8.86
CA ILE A 104 -10.17 0.48 7.74
C ILE A 104 -9.95 1.66 6.80
N PHE A 105 -10.86 2.64 6.76
CA PHE A 105 -10.83 3.72 5.77
C PHE A 105 -9.47 4.43 5.72
N ASP A 106 -8.90 4.74 6.88
CA ASP A 106 -7.62 5.45 7.01
C ASP A 106 -6.40 4.62 6.57
N ASN A 107 -6.59 3.32 6.36
CA ASN A 107 -5.56 2.37 5.95
C ASN A 107 -5.71 1.89 4.50
N ILE A 108 -6.72 2.38 3.77
CA ILE A 108 -6.96 2.08 2.35
C ILE A 108 -6.39 3.22 1.49
N PRO A 109 -5.74 2.93 0.34
CA PRO A 109 -5.22 3.97 -0.53
C PRO A 109 -6.28 5.02 -0.87
N PHE A 110 -5.87 6.29 -0.82
CA PHE A 110 -6.70 7.47 -1.13
C PHE A 110 -7.94 7.67 -0.25
N ARG A 111 -8.11 6.90 0.85
CA ARG A 111 -9.36 6.87 1.65
C ARG A 111 -10.61 6.73 0.77
N LEU A 112 -10.46 6.05 -0.38
CA LEU A 112 -11.48 5.84 -1.41
C LEU A 112 -12.11 7.12 -1.98
N GLY A 113 -11.41 8.26 -1.90
CA GLY A 113 -11.95 9.56 -2.31
C GLY A 113 -12.74 10.29 -1.22
N LEU A 114 -12.90 9.70 -0.03
CA LEU A 114 -13.60 10.33 1.08
C LEU A 114 -12.67 11.27 1.86
N PRO A 115 -13.03 12.54 2.11
CA PRO A 115 -12.27 13.43 2.99
C PRO A 115 -12.34 13.00 4.46
N GLU A 116 -11.44 13.49 5.32
CA GLU A 116 -11.43 13.08 6.75
C GLU A 116 -12.68 13.54 7.48
N SER A 117 -13.18 14.70 7.06
CA SER A 117 -14.44 15.28 7.52
C SER A 117 -15.68 14.55 7.02
N ALA A 118 -15.57 13.50 6.20
CA ALA A 118 -16.72 12.72 5.78
C ALA A 118 -17.31 11.92 6.95
N THR A 119 -16.48 11.54 7.94
CA THR A 119 -16.90 10.77 9.11
C THR A 119 -16.57 11.47 10.42
N SER A 120 -17.42 11.29 11.45
CA SER A 120 -17.32 11.96 12.75
C SER A 120 -16.41 11.25 13.73
N GLY A 121 -16.13 9.97 13.53
CA GLY A 121 -15.54 9.08 14.51
C GLY A 121 -16.56 8.52 15.53
N LEU A 122 -17.85 8.76 15.38
CA LEU A 122 -18.90 8.06 16.15
C LEU A 122 -19.54 6.92 15.35
N GLU A 123 -19.41 6.95 14.03
CA GLU A 123 -19.92 5.90 13.16
C GLU A 123 -19.35 4.52 13.52
N LYS A 124 -20.22 3.52 13.46
CA LYS A 124 -19.83 2.12 13.36
C LYS A 124 -19.22 1.89 11.98
N PHE A 125 -18.21 1.03 11.88
CA PHE A 125 -17.63 0.67 10.59
C PHE A 125 -18.71 0.17 9.63
N GLU A 126 -18.70 0.69 8.40
CA GLU A 126 -19.70 0.44 7.35
C GLU A 126 -21.11 0.93 7.68
N GLY A 127 -21.28 1.69 8.77
CA GLY A 127 -22.56 2.17 9.27
C GLY A 127 -22.82 3.65 8.99
N PRO A 128 -24.08 4.09 9.19
CA PRO A 128 -24.44 5.50 9.16
C PRO A 128 -23.68 6.31 10.21
N ASP A 129 -23.33 7.55 9.88
CA ASP A 129 -22.73 8.48 10.83
C ASP A 129 -23.82 9.19 11.65
N PRO A 130 -23.86 9.04 12.99
CA PRO A 130 -24.88 9.70 13.81
C PRO A 130 -24.85 11.23 13.71
N VAL A 131 -23.67 11.83 13.44
CA VAL A 131 -23.54 13.29 13.27
C VAL A 131 -24.17 13.77 11.96
N GLU A 132 -24.38 12.87 10.99
CA GLU A 132 -25.11 13.15 9.75
C GLU A 132 -26.62 12.92 9.90
N TRP A 133 -27.01 11.84 10.58
CA TRP A 133 -28.40 11.38 10.60
C TRP A 133 -29.24 11.97 11.74
N CYS A 134 -28.66 12.28 12.91
CA CYS A 134 -29.41 12.92 14.00
C CYS A 134 -29.99 14.29 13.58
N PRO A 135 -29.23 15.19 12.93
CA PRO A 135 -29.77 16.46 12.42
C PRO A 135 -30.87 16.32 11.36
N ARG A 136 -30.94 15.15 10.71
CA ARG A 136 -32.01 14.82 9.75
C ARG A 136 -33.26 14.28 10.48
N GLY A 137 -33.29 14.30 11.81
CA GLY A 137 -34.43 13.86 12.62
C GLY A 137 -34.56 12.34 12.73
N TYR A 138 -33.43 11.63 12.84
CA TYR A 138 -33.36 10.18 13.04
C TYR A 138 -32.55 9.84 14.28
N ALA A 139 -32.96 8.82 15.03
CA ALA A 139 -32.08 8.18 15.99
C ALA A 139 -31.15 7.18 15.28
N VAL A 140 -29.89 7.10 15.69
CA VAL A 140 -28.95 6.07 15.22
C VAL A 140 -28.61 5.12 16.38
N VAL A 141 -28.83 3.83 16.17
CA VAL A 141 -28.58 2.80 17.19
C VAL A 141 -27.47 1.87 16.71
N ASN A 142 -26.29 1.95 17.33
CA ASN A 142 -25.12 1.15 16.93
C ASN A 142 -25.06 -0.16 17.72
N VAL A 143 -25.59 -1.24 17.16
CA VAL A 143 -25.75 -2.53 17.85
C VAL A 143 -24.52 -3.41 17.65
N ASP A 144 -23.82 -3.72 18.75
CA ASP A 144 -22.88 -4.84 18.80
C ASP A 144 -23.69 -6.12 19.04
N ILE A 145 -23.68 -7.01 18.05
CA ILE A 145 -24.49 -8.23 18.06
C ILE A 145 -24.07 -9.18 19.19
N ARG A 146 -24.92 -10.17 19.46
CA ARG A 146 -24.67 -11.27 20.39
C ARG A 146 -23.24 -11.82 20.27
N GLY A 147 -22.60 -12.04 21.42
CA GLY A 147 -21.28 -12.64 21.53
C GLY A 147 -20.13 -11.75 21.03
N THR A 148 -20.40 -10.48 20.72
CA THR A 148 -19.38 -9.51 20.29
C THR A 148 -19.18 -8.41 21.31
N TRP A 149 -17.94 -7.97 21.45
CA TRP A 149 -17.52 -6.97 22.43
C TRP A 149 -18.05 -7.32 23.83
N ASP A 150 -18.86 -6.44 24.42
CA ASP A 150 -19.48 -6.65 25.72
C ASP A 150 -20.89 -7.25 25.64
N SER A 151 -21.43 -7.53 24.46
CA SER A 151 -22.72 -8.23 24.32
C SER A 151 -22.58 -9.70 24.74
N GLU A 152 -23.59 -10.22 25.43
CA GLU A 152 -23.59 -11.58 25.99
C GLU A 152 -23.78 -12.67 24.92
N GLY A 153 -23.59 -13.93 25.31
CA GLY A 153 -23.83 -15.10 24.45
C GLY A 153 -22.63 -15.53 23.58
N ASP A 154 -22.83 -16.56 22.78
CA ASP A 154 -21.88 -17.03 21.76
C ASP A 154 -22.23 -16.42 20.40
N LEU A 155 -21.21 -16.07 19.59
CA LEU A 155 -21.39 -15.44 18.29
C LEU A 155 -21.64 -16.48 17.19
N TYR A 156 -22.85 -16.45 16.63
CA TYR A 156 -23.19 -17.13 15.39
C TYR A 156 -22.69 -16.27 14.22
N ILE A 157 -21.97 -16.89 13.28
CA ILE A 157 -21.54 -16.20 12.08
C ILE A 157 -22.66 -16.31 11.06
N GLU A 158 -23.51 -15.27 11.06
CA GLU A 158 -24.70 -15.19 10.21
C GLU A 158 -25.70 -16.34 10.45
N GLY A 159 -26.82 -16.32 9.71
CA GLY A 159 -27.84 -17.36 9.75
C GLY A 159 -29.11 -16.97 10.51
N SER A 160 -29.95 -17.95 10.84
CA SER A 160 -31.29 -17.69 11.39
C SER A 160 -31.26 -16.97 12.75
N GLN A 161 -30.29 -17.30 13.61
CA GLN A 161 -30.12 -16.63 14.91
C GLN A 161 -29.93 -15.13 14.76
N MET A 162 -29.19 -14.69 13.73
CA MET A 162 -28.98 -13.28 13.43
C MET A 162 -30.31 -12.58 13.12
N GLY A 163 -31.16 -13.20 12.29
CA GLY A 163 -32.49 -12.65 11.98
C GLY A 163 -33.44 -12.59 13.19
N PHE A 164 -33.33 -13.52 14.14
CA PHE A 164 -34.11 -13.48 15.38
C PHE A 164 -33.63 -12.40 16.36
N ASP A 165 -32.32 -12.24 16.51
CA ASP A 165 -31.73 -11.19 17.34
C ASP A 165 -32.06 -9.80 16.75
N GLY A 166 -32.02 -9.67 15.42
CA GLY A 166 -32.45 -8.47 14.70
C GLY A 166 -33.94 -8.14 14.91
N TYR A 167 -34.82 -9.15 14.87
CA TYR A 167 -36.25 -8.99 15.18
C TYR A 167 -36.44 -8.39 16.58
N ASP A 168 -35.82 -9.01 17.60
CA ASP A 168 -35.98 -8.59 18.99
C ASP A 168 -35.45 -7.16 19.20
N THR A 169 -34.34 -6.84 18.53
CA THR A 169 -33.75 -5.50 18.54
C THR A 169 -34.70 -4.47 17.92
N VAL A 170 -35.30 -4.75 16.76
CA VAL A 170 -36.25 -3.84 16.09
C VAL A 170 -37.45 -3.56 17.00
N GLU A 171 -38.08 -4.60 17.54
CA GLU A 171 -39.30 -4.44 18.34
C GLU A 171 -39.01 -3.76 19.69
N PHE A 172 -37.85 -4.02 20.28
CA PHE A 172 -37.43 -3.32 21.50
C PHE A 172 -37.19 -1.83 21.25
N ILE A 173 -36.53 -1.47 20.16
CA ILE A 173 -36.25 -0.07 19.82
C ILE A 173 -37.54 0.69 19.48
N ALA A 174 -38.46 0.05 18.76
CA ALA A 174 -39.72 0.67 18.34
C ALA A 174 -40.59 1.18 19.50
N VAL A 175 -40.48 0.56 20.69
CA VAL A 175 -41.25 0.95 21.88
C VAL A 175 -40.54 1.93 22.80
N GLN A 176 -39.31 2.34 22.48
CA GLN A 176 -38.57 3.30 23.32
C GLN A 176 -39.30 4.65 23.38
N PRO A 177 -39.22 5.40 24.51
CA PRO A 177 -39.97 6.64 24.69
C PRO A 177 -39.70 7.70 23.61
N TRP A 178 -38.49 7.74 23.08
CA TRP A 178 -38.04 8.65 22.02
C TRP A 178 -38.39 8.17 20.61
N CYS A 179 -38.75 6.89 20.42
CA CYS A 179 -39.00 6.32 19.10
C CYS A 179 -40.46 6.54 18.66
N ASN A 180 -40.68 6.83 17.38
CA ASN A 180 -42.02 6.99 16.79
C ASN A 180 -42.69 5.65 16.41
N GLY A 181 -42.04 4.51 16.68
CA GLY A 181 -42.52 3.17 16.30
C GLY A 181 -42.14 2.71 14.89
N ALA A 182 -41.42 3.52 14.11
CA ALA A 182 -40.89 3.15 12.81
C ALA A 182 -39.37 2.95 12.87
N VAL A 183 -38.92 1.77 12.43
CA VAL A 183 -37.51 1.37 12.44
C VAL A 183 -37.08 0.97 11.04
N SER A 184 -35.83 1.29 10.70
CA SER A 184 -35.12 0.73 9.54
C SER A 184 -33.68 0.38 9.93
N MET A 185 -32.94 -0.16 8.98
CA MET A 185 -31.56 -0.60 9.16
C MET A 185 -30.71 -0.01 8.03
N CYS A 186 -29.45 0.29 8.31
CA CYS A 186 -28.54 0.93 7.35
C CYS A 186 -27.12 0.41 7.50
N GLY A 187 -26.41 0.33 6.38
CA GLY A 187 -24.98 0.05 6.32
C GLY A 187 -24.64 -0.97 5.23
N ASN A 188 -23.34 -1.22 5.09
CA ASN A 188 -22.79 -2.12 4.06
C ASN A 188 -22.41 -3.51 4.59
N SER A 189 -22.17 -4.45 3.68
CA SER A 189 -21.55 -5.76 3.96
C SER A 189 -22.31 -6.54 5.06
N TRP A 190 -21.76 -6.71 6.27
CA TRP A 190 -22.49 -7.41 7.34
C TRP A 190 -23.76 -6.65 7.73
N LEU A 191 -23.68 -5.33 7.88
CA LEU A 191 -24.84 -4.49 8.24
C LEU A 191 -25.94 -4.59 7.20
N ALA A 192 -25.58 -4.76 5.93
CA ALA A 192 -26.52 -4.95 4.83
C ALA A 192 -27.13 -6.36 4.82
N THR A 193 -26.31 -7.36 5.10
CA THR A 193 -26.72 -8.78 5.18
C THR A 193 -27.68 -9.00 6.36
N GLU A 194 -27.43 -8.33 7.49
CA GLU A 194 -28.33 -8.30 8.64
C GLU A 194 -29.73 -7.83 8.27
N GLN A 195 -29.85 -6.84 7.37
CA GLN A 195 -31.16 -6.33 6.98
C GLN A 195 -31.99 -7.39 6.28
N TRP A 196 -31.39 -8.23 5.43
CA TRP A 196 -32.10 -9.35 4.82
C TRP A 196 -32.53 -10.37 5.86
N ALA A 197 -31.61 -10.79 6.73
CA ALA A 197 -31.89 -11.76 7.78
C ALA A 197 -33.00 -11.30 8.73
N THR A 198 -33.00 -10.02 9.10
CA THR A 198 -34.02 -9.42 9.96
C THR A 198 -35.34 -9.25 9.21
N ALA A 199 -35.31 -8.80 7.95
CA ALA A 199 -36.53 -8.55 7.20
C ALA A 199 -37.33 -9.83 6.89
N ILE A 200 -36.67 -10.96 6.66
CA ILE A 200 -37.35 -12.24 6.41
C ILE A 200 -38.08 -12.79 7.65
N THR A 201 -37.72 -12.35 8.87
CA THR A 201 -38.47 -12.67 10.10
C THR A 201 -39.69 -11.77 10.32
N LYS A 202 -39.89 -10.79 9.43
CA LYS A 202 -41.08 -9.92 9.33
C LYS A 202 -41.42 -9.15 10.64
N PRO A 203 -40.47 -8.45 11.29
CA PRO A 203 -40.78 -7.60 12.43
C PRO A 203 -41.75 -6.48 12.03
N PRO A 204 -42.91 -6.32 12.71
CA PRO A 204 -43.94 -5.36 12.31
C PRO A 204 -43.49 -3.90 12.39
N SER A 205 -42.49 -3.59 13.23
CA SER A 205 -41.97 -2.23 13.40
C SER A 205 -40.89 -1.86 12.36
N LEU A 206 -40.34 -2.84 11.62
CA LEU A 206 -39.45 -2.60 10.49
C LEU A 206 -40.26 -2.16 9.27
N LYS A 207 -40.13 -0.90 8.86
CA LYS A 207 -40.99 -0.32 7.81
C LYS A 207 -40.37 -0.33 6.42
N CYS A 208 -39.05 -0.38 6.33
CA CYS A 208 -38.30 -0.48 5.08
C CYS A 208 -36.87 -0.97 5.36
N ILE A 209 -36.16 -1.39 4.32
CA ILE A 209 -34.72 -1.72 4.39
C ILE A 209 -33.94 -1.08 3.24
N ALA A 210 -32.68 -0.78 3.47
CA ALA A 210 -31.74 -0.30 2.47
C ALA A 210 -30.45 -1.16 2.47
N PRO A 211 -30.52 -2.40 1.95
CA PRO A 211 -29.39 -3.32 1.94
C PRO A 211 -28.38 -2.89 0.87
N TRP A 212 -27.34 -2.19 1.28
CA TRP A 212 -26.28 -1.70 0.41
C TRP A 212 -25.12 -2.70 0.45
N GLU A 213 -24.83 -3.42 -0.65
CA GLU A 213 -23.71 -4.37 -0.72
C GLU A 213 -23.85 -5.55 0.28
N ALA A 214 -24.83 -6.44 0.07
CA ALA A 214 -25.16 -7.55 0.98
C ALA A 214 -24.96 -8.94 0.37
N PHE A 215 -24.72 -9.94 1.23
CA PHE A 215 -24.86 -11.35 0.86
C PHE A 215 -26.30 -11.83 0.99
N THR A 216 -26.66 -12.87 0.23
CA THR A 216 -27.94 -13.60 0.42
C THR A 216 -27.75 -15.11 0.52
N ASP A 217 -26.62 -15.62 0.03
CA ASP A 217 -26.21 -17.01 0.15
C ASP A 217 -24.72 -17.03 0.49
N LYS A 218 -24.38 -17.12 1.78
CA LYS A 218 -22.99 -17.03 2.25
C LYS A 218 -22.07 -18.03 1.55
N TYR A 219 -22.56 -19.25 1.32
CA TYR A 219 -21.83 -20.33 0.66
C TYR A 219 -21.46 -19.95 -0.78
N ARG A 220 -22.46 -19.53 -1.58
CA ARG A 220 -22.25 -19.22 -3.00
C ARG A 220 -21.66 -17.84 -3.25
N ASP A 221 -21.82 -16.90 -2.33
CA ASP A 221 -21.40 -15.52 -2.52
C ASP A 221 -19.96 -15.29 -2.05
N LEU A 222 -19.54 -15.94 -0.96
CA LEU A 222 -18.27 -15.62 -0.30
C LEU A 222 -17.32 -16.80 -0.12
N ILE A 223 -17.76 -17.86 0.57
CA ILE A 223 -16.83 -18.85 1.13
C ILE A 223 -16.58 -20.08 0.25
N CYS A 224 -17.49 -20.39 -0.69
CA CYS A 224 -17.40 -21.57 -1.54
C CYS A 224 -18.03 -21.33 -2.93
N ARG A 225 -17.71 -20.18 -3.53
CA ARG A 225 -18.28 -19.78 -4.82
C ARG A 225 -17.94 -20.83 -5.89
N GLY A 226 -18.96 -21.33 -6.59
CA GLY A 226 -18.78 -22.36 -7.61
C GLY A 226 -18.31 -23.72 -7.08
N GLY A 227 -18.40 -23.99 -5.77
CA GLY A 227 -17.87 -25.20 -5.15
C GLY A 227 -16.36 -25.15 -4.87
N VAL A 228 -15.73 -23.99 -5.03
CA VAL A 228 -14.30 -23.78 -4.72
C VAL A 228 -14.17 -23.06 -3.38
N PRO A 229 -13.60 -23.70 -2.33
CA PRO A 229 -13.40 -23.08 -1.03
C PRO A 229 -12.51 -21.82 -1.11
N LYS A 230 -12.93 -20.73 -0.47
CA LYS A 230 -12.16 -19.49 -0.33
C LYS A 230 -12.39 -18.90 1.07
N VAL A 231 -11.53 -19.25 2.02
CA VAL A 231 -11.67 -18.80 3.41
C VAL A 231 -10.82 -17.57 3.75
N ASN A 232 -9.90 -17.14 2.88
CA ASN A 232 -8.89 -16.11 3.21
C ASN A 232 -9.50 -14.77 3.64
N PHE A 233 -10.51 -14.26 2.91
CA PHE A 233 -11.21 -13.02 3.26
C PHE A 233 -11.98 -13.18 4.59
N ALA A 234 -12.72 -14.29 4.76
CA ALA A 234 -13.47 -14.57 5.97
C ALA A 234 -12.54 -14.70 7.19
N SER A 235 -11.42 -15.40 7.06
CA SER A 235 -10.39 -15.53 8.09
C SER A 235 -9.78 -14.18 8.47
N PHE A 236 -9.56 -13.29 7.49
CA PHE A 236 -9.13 -11.93 7.77
C PHE A 236 -10.17 -11.17 8.60
N ILE A 237 -11.44 -11.13 8.16
CA ILE A 237 -12.49 -10.42 8.88
C ILE A 237 -12.67 -11.00 10.29
N PHE A 238 -12.80 -12.32 10.42
CA PHE A 238 -13.12 -12.95 11.71
C PHE A 238 -11.93 -12.99 12.66
N GLY A 239 -10.71 -13.11 12.15
CA GLY A 239 -9.49 -13.12 12.97
C GLY A 239 -9.03 -11.70 13.34
N LYS A 240 -9.26 -10.70 12.49
CA LYS A 240 -8.76 -9.34 12.73
C LYS A 240 -9.80 -8.39 13.30
N THR A 241 -11.07 -8.49 12.92
CA THR A 241 -12.09 -7.46 13.23
C THR A 241 -13.07 -7.86 14.33
N ILE A 242 -13.39 -9.14 14.46
CA ILE A 242 -14.38 -9.63 15.42
C ILE A 242 -13.72 -9.79 16.79
N ARG A 243 -14.38 -9.26 17.83
CA ARG A 243 -13.99 -9.38 19.24
C ARG A 243 -15.18 -9.81 20.07
N GLY A 244 -14.96 -10.52 21.16
CA GLY A 244 -16.04 -11.02 22.02
C GLY A 244 -15.54 -11.83 23.20
N ARG A 245 -16.39 -11.98 24.22
CA ARG A 245 -16.00 -12.59 25.51
C ARG A 245 -16.08 -14.11 25.53
N ASN A 246 -16.93 -14.70 24.70
CA ASN A 246 -17.20 -16.15 24.68
C ASN A 246 -16.63 -16.81 23.41
N ARG A 247 -17.39 -17.71 22.79
CA ARG A 247 -17.01 -18.43 21.57
C ARG A 247 -17.66 -17.80 20.35
N ARG A 248 -17.10 -18.10 19.18
CA ARG A 248 -17.71 -17.82 17.88
C ARG A 248 -17.72 -19.09 17.03
N GLU A 249 -18.66 -19.12 16.11
CA GLU A 249 -18.72 -20.15 15.08
C GLU A 249 -17.47 -20.11 14.18
N ASP A 250 -16.92 -21.29 13.89
CA ASP A 250 -15.77 -21.49 13.02
C ASP A 250 -16.21 -21.91 11.61
N ILE A 251 -16.57 -20.92 10.80
CA ILE A 251 -17.00 -21.14 9.40
C ILE A 251 -15.90 -21.82 8.56
N GLY A 252 -14.62 -21.55 8.85
CA GLY A 252 -13.50 -22.17 8.14
C GLY A 252 -13.41 -23.67 8.46
N GLY A 253 -13.48 -24.01 9.75
CA GLY A 253 -13.59 -25.40 10.21
C GLY A 253 -14.85 -26.09 9.73
N ALA A 254 -15.98 -25.39 9.66
CA ALA A 254 -17.23 -25.89 9.13
C ALA A 254 -17.11 -26.26 7.65
N LEU A 255 -16.49 -25.42 6.82
CA LEU A 255 -16.27 -25.70 5.40
C LEU A 255 -15.29 -26.84 5.16
N ALA A 256 -14.25 -26.94 5.97
CA ALA A 256 -13.33 -28.08 5.92
C ALA A 256 -14.03 -29.41 6.25
N LYS A 257 -14.99 -29.39 7.19
CA LYS A 257 -15.74 -30.58 7.62
C LYS A 257 -16.93 -30.91 6.72
N TRP A 258 -17.61 -29.89 6.21
CA TRP A 258 -18.79 -29.98 5.36
C TRP A 258 -18.59 -29.13 4.11
N PRO A 259 -17.78 -29.60 3.14
CA PRO A 259 -17.48 -28.83 1.93
C PRO A 259 -18.69 -28.73 0.98
N LEU A 260 -19.66 -29.63 1.10
CA LEU A 260 -20.89 -29.65 0.31
C LEU A 260 -22.02 -28.87 0.98
N PHE A 261 -22.89 -28.30 0.16
CA PHE A 261 -24.08 -27.59 0.60
C PHE A 261 -25.04 -28.55 1.31
N ASN A 262 -25.39 -28.22 2.56
CA ASN A 262 -26.21 -29.05 3.44
C ASN A 262 -27.02 -28.15 4.40
N GLY A 263 -27.72 -28.75 5.38
CA GLY A 263 -28.56 -28.01 6.33
C GLY A 263 -27.82 -26.94 7.17
N TYR A 264 -26.51 -27.09 7.38
CA TYR A 264 -25.71 -26.06 8.06
C TYR A 264 -25.53 -24.81 7.19
N TRP A 265 -25.25 -25.00 5.89
CA TRP A 265 -25.12 -23.89 4.94
C TRP A 265 -26.47 -23.28 4.55
N GLU A 266 -27.53 -24.08 4.55
CA GLU A 266 -28.90 -23.64 4.27
C GLU A 266 -29.39 -22.62 5.30
N ASP A 267 -29.02 -22.76 6.58
CA ASP A 267 -29.32 -21.77 7.63
C ASP A 267 -28.78 -20.36 7.30
N LYS A 268 -27.73 -20.28 6.49
CA LYS A 268 -27.03 -19.04 6.10
C LYS A 268 -27.49 -18.51 4.74
N VAL A 269 -28.68 -18.92 4.30
CA VAL A 269 -29.35 -18.42 3.08
C VAL A 269 -30.60 -17.63 3.47
N TYR A 270 -30.70 -16.41 2.95
CA TYR A 270 -31.86 -15.54 3.18
C TYR A 270 -32.77 -15.55 1.96
N ASP A 271 -33.86 -16.32 2.03
CA ASP A 271 -34.86 -16.31 0.96
C ASP A 271 -35.78 -15.10 1.07
N THR A 272 -35.55 -14.14 0.18
CA THR A 272 -36.33 -12.90 0.12
C THR A 272 -37.64 -13.05 -0.64
N SER A 273 -37.96 -14.24 -1.17
CA SER A 273 -39.11 -14.47 -2.06
C SER A 273 -40.46 -14.00 -1.49
N GLU A 274 -40.63 -13.98 -0.18
CA GLU A 274 -41.86 -13.51 0.50
C GLU A 274 -41.77 -12.07 1.03
N LEU A 275 -40.63 -11.40 0.85
CA LEU A 275 -40.41 -10.09 1.43
C LEU A 275 -41.15 -9.00 0.65
N THR A 276 -42.07 -8.31 1.32
CA THR A 276 -42.94 -7.29 0.72
C THR A 276 -42.65 -5.86 1.19
N LEU A 277 -41.70 -5.69 2.12
CA LEU A 277 -41.29 -4.36 2.61
C LEU A 277 -40.71 -3.50 1.47
N PRO A 278 -40.83 -2.16 1.55
CA PRO A 278 -40.06 -1.27 0.70
C PRO A 278 -38.55 -1.54 0.79
N ILE A 279 -37.88 -1.63 -0.35
CA ILE A 279 -36.45 -1.98 -0.45
C ILE A 279 -35.72 -0.94 -1.30
N TYR A 280 -34.64 -0.38 -0.77
CA TYR A 280 -33.71 0.42 -1.55
C TYR A 280 -32.29 -0.20 -1.54
N ALA A 281 -32.02 -1.03 -2.54
CA ALA A 281 -30.77 -1.79 -2.65
C ALA A 281 -29.67 -1.00 -3.38
N LEU A 282 -28.42 -1.21 -2.97
CA LEU A 282 -27.23 -0.69 -3.66
C LEU A 282 -26.26 -1.83 -3.95
N ALA A 283 -25.74 -1.87 -5.17
CA ALA A 283 -24.69 -2.78 -5.59
C ALA A 283 -23.55 -2.02 -6.28
N SER A 284 -22.35 -2.58 -6.29
CA SER A 284 -21.26 -2.12 -7.17
C SER A 284 -20.76 -3.26 -8.05
N TYR A 285 -19.99 -2.88 -9.07
CA TYR A 285 -19.13 -3.81 -9.78
C TYR A 285 -17.82 -4.05 -9.05
N SER A 286 -17.45 -3.10 -8.20
CA SER A 286 -16.14 -2.92 -7.58
C SER A 286 -15.91 -3.80 -6.36
N SER A 287 -16.98 -4.20 -5.65
CA SER A 287 -16.86 -5.14 -4.53
C SER A 287 -16.71 -6.57 -5.05
N GLY A 288 -15.54 -7.18 -4.81
CA GLY A 288 -15.25 -8.58 -5.11
C GLY A 288 -16.02 -9.60 -4.26
N ASN A 289 -17.07 -9.15 -3.55
CA ASN A 289 -17.75 -9.90 -2.48
C ASN A 289 -19.29 -9.86 -2.60
N HIS A 290 -19.92 -8.69 -2.65
CA HIS A 290 -21.34 -8.56 -2.28
C HIS A 290 -22.31 -8.38 -3.45
N GLY A 291 -21.87 -7.76 -4.56
CA GLY A 291 -22.77 -7.27 -5.61
C GLY A 291 -23.77 -8.31 -6.14
N SER A 292 -23.36 -9.57 -6.31
CA SER A 292 -24.26 -10.65 -6.76
C SER A 292 -25.30 -11.07 -5.71
N GLY A 293 -25.00 -10.92 -4.41
CA GLY A 293 -25.91 -11.19 -3.31
C GLY A 293 -27.05 -10.17 -3.27
N THR A 294 -26.72 -8.87 -3.28
CA THR A 294 -27.70 -7.77 -3.34
C THR A 294 -28.67 -7.95 -4.49
N VAL A 295 -28.14 -8.18 -5.70
CA VAL A 295 -28.95 -8.33 -6.92
C VAL A 295 -29.91 -9.52 -6.81
N ARG A 296 -29.45 -10.66 -6.28
CA ARG A 296 -30.29 -11.84 -6.08
C ARG A 296 -31.41 -11.57 -5.07
N GLY A 297 -31.09 -10.96 -3.93
CA GLY A 297 -32.08 -10.60 -2.91
C GLY A 297 -33.16 -9.66 -3.43
N TRP A 298 -32.75 -8.62 -4.14
CA TRP A 298 -33.66 -7.65 -4.76
C TRP A 298 -34.54 -8.28 -5.87
N ASN A 299 -33.94 -9.09 -6.76
CA ASN A 299 -34.66 -9.76 -7.83
C ASN A 299 -35.75 -10.69 -7.29
N LYS A 300 -35.42 -11.49 -6.27
CA LYS A 300 -36.34 -12.45 -5.65
C LYS A 300 -37.43 -11.80 -4.81
N ALA A 301 -37.19 -10.61 -4.24
CA ALA A 301 -38.15 -9.98 -3.33
C ALA A 301 -39.52 -9.75 -3.97
N ALA A 302 -40.59 -10.15 -3.28
CA ALA A 302 -41.98 -9.93 -3.69
C ALA A 302 -42.45 -8.47 -3.55
N SER A 303 -41.62 -7.60 -2.98
CA SER A 303 -41.91 -6.18 -2.83
C SER A 303 -42.21 -5.51 -4.17
N LYS A 304 -43.32 -4.78 -4.21
CA LYS A 304 -43.68 -3.89 -5.33
C LYS A 304 -42.95 -2.56 -5.24
N ASP A 305 -42.50 -2.20 -4.04
CA ASP A 305 -41.82 -0.96 -3.72
C ASP A 305 -40.32 -1.22 -3.55
N LYS A 306 -39.68 -1.63 -4.64
CA LYS A 306 -38.25 -1.93 -4.65
C LYS A 306 -37.50 -1.09 -5.69
N TRP A 307 -36.31 -0.64 -5.31
CA TRP A 307 -35.38 0.14 -6.13
C TRP A 307 -33.98 -0.43 -5.99
N ILE A 308 -33.20 -0.41 -7.07
CA ILE A 308 -31.79 -0.81 -7.05
C ILE A 308 -30.92 0.24 -7.76
N ARG A 309 -29.77 0.57 -7.17
CA ARG A 309 -28.74 1.41 -7.79
C ARG A 309 -27.44 0.60 -7.97
N PHE A 310 -26.75 0.80 -9.09
CA PHE A 310 -25.36 0.39 -9.29
C PHE A 310 -24.45 1.61 -9.31
N HIS A 311 -23.41 1.62 -8.50
CA HIS A 311 -22.40 2.70 -8.48
C HIS A 311 -21.04 2.22 -9.00
N PRO A 312 -20.19 3.13 -9.53
CA PRO A 312 -18.89 2.81 -10.11
C PRO A 312 -17.73 2.98 -9.11
N THR A 313 -18.01 3.26 -7.85
CA THR A 313 -17.01 3.49 -6.80
C THR A 313 -16.91 2.29 -5.86
N GLN A 314 -15.98 2.34 -4.92
CA GLN A 314 -15.91 1.33 -3.87
C GLN A 314 -17.11 1.43 -2.91
N GLU A 315 -17.52 0.28 -2.37
CA GLU A 315 -18.78 0.06 -1.64
C GLU A 315 -19.16 1.16 -0.62
N TRP A 316 -18.20 1.67 0.14
CA TRP A 316 -18.49 2.62 1.23
C TRP A 316 -18.62 4.08 0.79
N PHE A 317 -18.24 4.42 -0.44
CA PHE A 317 -18.19 5.81 -0.90
C PHE A 317 -19.57 6.49 -0.79
N ASP A 318 -20.64 5.79 -1.17
CA ASP A 318 -21.98 6.35 -1.20
C ASP A 318 -22.56 6.60 0.21
N LEU A 319 -22.13 5.84 1.22
CA LEU A 319 -22.59 6.01 2.62
C LEU A 319 -22.19 7.37 3.21
N TYR A 320 -21.12 7.97 2.69
CA TYR A 320 -20.52 9.19 3.24
C TYR A 320 -20.51 10.36 2.25
N THR A 321 -21.22 10.23 1.13
CA THR A 321 -21.32 11.26 0.09
C THR A 321 -22.67 11.97 0.16
N PRO A 322 -22.73 13.30 0.37
CA PRO A 322 -23.98 14.03 0.64
C PRO A 322 -25.12 13.74 -0.33
N ARG A 323 -24.86 13.75 -1.65
CA ARG A 323 -25.88 13.47 -2.68
C ARG A 323 -26.57 12.12 -2.49
N TYR A 324 -25.82 11.08 -2.13
CA TYR A 324 -26.36 9.73 -1.99
C TYR A 324 -27.00 9.50 -0.62
N ILE A 325 -26.53 10.23 0.40
CA ILE A 325 -27.18 10.32 1.71
C ILE A 325 -28.54 11.02 1.57
N ASP A 326 -28.61 12.12 0.82
CA ASP A 326 -29.87 12.84 0.55
C ASP A 326 -30.88 11.93 -0.17
N ASP A 327 -30.41 11.12 -1.12
CA ASP A 327 -31.25 10.14 -1.83
C ASP A 327 -31.78 9.06 -0.87
N LEU A 328 -30.92 8.53 0.00
CA LEU A 328 -31.31 7.56 1.04
C LEU A 328 -32.26 8.19 2.08
N GLN A 329 -32.06 9.46 2.44
CA GLN A 329 -32.97 10.17 3.33
C GLN A 329 -34.36 10.31 2.69
N ARG A 330 -34.47 10.61 1.39
CA ARG A 330 -35.78 10.68 0.73
C ARG A 330 -36.54 9.35 0.85
N PHE A 331 -35.87 8.23 0.67
CA PHE A 331 -36.45 6.91 0.90
C PHE A 331 -36.91 6.73 2.35
N TYR A 332 -36.06 7.04 3.33
CA TYR A 332 -36.43 6.91 4.74
C TYR A 332 -37.52 7.89 5.19
N ASP A 333 -37.51 9.14 4.74
CA ASP A 333 -38.56 10.12 5.08
C ASP A 333 -39.92 9.62 4.57
N ARG A 334 -39.93 8.98 3.39
CA ARG A 334 -41.15 8.41 2.82
C ARG A 334 -41.74 7.28 3.65
N TYR A 335 -40.91 6.34 4.09
CA TYR A 335 -41.37 5.09 4.73
C TYR A 335 -41.28 5.08 6.26
N LEU A 336 -40.49 5.96 6.87
CA LEU A 336 -40.32 6.06 8.33
C LEU A 336 -41.02 7.28 8.93
N LYS A 337 -41.21 8.35 8.15
CA LYS A 337 -41.93 9.57 8.58
C LYS A 337 -43.25 9.78 7.85
N GLY A 338 -43.52 9.03 6.78
CA GLY A 338 -44.72 9.18 5.97
C GLY A 338 -44.75 10.46 5.13
N VAL A 339 -43.59 11.05 4.85
CA VAL A 339 -43.48 12.27 4.04
C VAL A 339 -43.73 11.94 2.57
N ASP A 340 -44.69 12.58 1.94
CA ASP A 340 -44.88 12.50 0.49
C ASP A 340 -43.88 13.41 -0.23
N ASN A 341 -42.77 12.83 -0.68
CA ASN A 341 -41.65 13.52 -1.31
C ASN A 341 -41.37 13.04 -2.76
N GLY A 342 -42.35 12.35 -3.36
CA GLY A 342 -42.26 11.80 -4.71
C GLY A 342 -41.20 10.71 -4.88
N TRP A 343 -40.77 10.02 -3.81
CA TRP A 343 -39.78 8.94 -3.91
C TRP A 343 -40.16 7.89 -4.95
N GLU A 344 -41.45 7.56 -5.05
CA GLU A 344 -41.97 6.55 -5.96
C GLU A 344 -41.77 6.88 -7.45
N GLU A 345 -41.50 8.14 -7.78
CA GLU A 345 -41.14 8.59 -9.13
C GLU A 345 -39.69 8.24 -9.51
N THR A 346 -38.86 7.85 -8.53
CA THR A 346 -37.48 7.44 -8.76
C THR A 346 -37.44 6.18 -9.63
N PRO A 347 -36.60 6.14 -10.69
CA PRO A 347 -36.47 4.96 -11.54
C PRO A 347 -36.14 3.71 -10.73
N ARG A 348 -36.85 2.61 -11.01
CA ARG A 348 -36.72 1.33 -10.29
C ARG A 348 -35.30 0.77 -10.34
N ALA A 349 -34.60 0.96 -11.46
CA ALA A 349 -33.19 0.66 -11.57
C ALA A 349 -32.40 1.89 -12.04
N ARG A 350 -31.29 2.19 -11.38
CA ARG A 350 -30.33 3.24 -11.79
C ARG A 350 -28.96 2.59 -11.90
N VAL A 351 -28.38 2.56 -13.09
CA VAL A 351 -27.19 1.75 -13.35
C VAL A 351 -26.04 2.62 -13.82
N SER A 352 -24.89 2.53 -13.15
CA SER A 352 -23.67 3.19 -13.61
C SER A 352 -23.01 2.39 -14.73
N ILE A 353 -22.42 3.08 -15.71
CA ILE A 353 -21.73 2.45 -16.85
C ILE A 353 -20.26 2.86 -16.82
N LEU A 354 -19.39 1.87 -16.65
CA LEU A 354 -17.95 2.02 -16.64
C LEU A 354 -17.45 2.26 -18.07
N THR A 355 -16.89 3.44 -18.29
CA THR A 355 -16.21 3.79 -19.55
C THR A 355 -14.75 3.37 -19.54
N TYR A 356 -14.16 3.17 -18.35
CA TYR A 356 -12.71 3.03 -18.16
C TYR A 356 -11.98 4.27 -18.69
N GLY A 357 -10.72 4.48 -18.32
CA GLY A 357 -9.96 5.61 -18.84
C GLY A 357 -9.04 6.24 -17.81
N ASN A 358 -8.83 7.54 -17.96
CA ASN A 358 -7.89 8.33 -17.17
C ASN A 358 -8.54 9.64 -16.72
N ARG A 359 -7.84 10.42 -15.89
CA ARG A 359 -8.33 11.68 -15.31
C ARG A 359 -8.84 12.69 -16.35
N PHE A 360 -8.33 12.65 -17.59
CA PHE A 360 -8.66 13.61 -18.64
C PHE A 360 -9.77 13.13 -19.58
N GLU A 361 -10.24 11.90 -19.39
CA GLU A 361 -11.32 11.32 -20.15
C GLU A 361 -12.63 11.39 -19.37
N PRO A 362 -13.79 11.35 -20.05
CA PRO A 362 -15.07 11.24 -19.37
C PRO A 362 -15.09 10.00 -18.46
N GLY A 363 -15.25 10.25 -17.15
CA GLY A 363 -15.40 9.20 -16.14
C GLY A 363 -16.65 8.33 -16.37
N PRO A 364 -16.95 7.40 -15.44
CA PRO A 364 -18.12 6.54 -15.56
C PRO A 364 -19.41 7.38 -15.70
N LYS A 365 -20.39 6.83 -16.40
CA LYS A 365 -21.72 7.43 -16.49
C LYS A 365 -22.53 6.99 -15.28
N TRP A 366 -23.11 7.94 -14.56
CA TRP A 366 -23.81 7.69 -13.30
C TRP A 366 -25.32 7.61 -13.50
N ASP A 367 -25.99 6.83 -12.65
CA ASP A 367 -27.45 6.84 -12.48
C ASP A 367 -28.29 6.65 -13.77
N ILE A 368 -27.83 5.86 -14.76
CA ILE A 368 -28.62 5.67 -15.99
C ILE A 368 -29.94 4.98 -15.64
N PRO A 369 -31.10 5.59 -15.94
CA PRO A 369 -32.39 5.09 -15.47
C PRO A 369 -32.88 3.94 -16.34
N PHE A 370 -33.40 2.92 -15.68
CA PHE A 370 -34.07 1.77 -16.27
C PHE A 370 -35.35 1.44 -15.51
N ALA A 371 -36.32 0.86 -16.23
CA ALA A 371 -37.59 0.45 -15.65
C ALA A 371 -37.48 -0.75 -14.72
N ASP A 372 -36.44 -1.59 -14.88
CA ASP A 372 -36.22 -2.81 -14.11
C ASP A 372 -34.77 -3.30 -14.23
N TYR A 373 -34.37 -4.26 -13.40
CA TYR A 373 -33.12 -5.00 -13.50
C TYR A 373 -33.38 -6.52 -13.40
N PRO A 374 -32.83 -7.39 -14.27
CA PRO A 374 -32.03 -7.08 -15.46
C PRO A 374 -32.77 -6.14 -16.41
N VAL A 375 -32.00 -5.29 -17.10
CA VAL A 375 -32.56 -4.25 -17.97
C VAL A 375 -33.48 -4.88 -19.04
N PRO A 376 -34.76 -4.48 -19.16
CA PRO A 376 -35.71 -5.14 -20.07
C PRO A 376 -35.29 -5.14 -21.55
N SER A 377 -34.53 -4.14 -21.99
CA SER A 377 -34.01 -4.02 -23.36
C SER A 377 -32.71 -4.82 -23.61
N THR A 378 -32.27 -5.66 -22.67
CA THR A 378 -31.09 -6.50 -22.81
C THR A 378 -31.29 -7.56 -23.89
N LYS A 379 -30.35 -7.65 -24.82
CA LYS A 379 -30.26 -8.68 -25.85
C LYS A 379 -29.04 -9.54 -25.59
N TYR A 380 -29.28 -10.80 -25.27
CA TYR A 380 -28.22 -11.78 -25.08
C TYR A 380 -27.65 -12.20 -26.44
N ARG A 381 -26.32 -12.12 -26.57
CA ARG A 381 -25.60 -12.51 -27.79
C ARG A 381 -24.59 -13.60 -27.47
N LYS A 382 -24.70 -14.73 -28.17
CA LYS A 382 -23.70 -15.79 -28.11
C LYS A 382 -22.51 -15.44 -29.00
N LEU A 383 -21.32 -15.59 -28.44
CA LEU A 383 -20.05 -15.48 -29.13
C LEU A 383 -19.26 -16.77 -28.96
N TYR A 384 -18.78 -17.32 -30.06
CA TYR A 384 -18.10 -18.61 -30.12
C TYR A 384 -16.59 -18.43 -30.14
N LEU A 385 -15.90 -19.32 -29.42
CA LEU A 385 -14.44 -19.40 -29.41
C LEU A 385 -13.92 -19.94 -30.74
N GLN A 386 -12.79 -19.42 -31.22
CA GLN A 386 -12.14 -19.82 -32.47
C GLN A 386 -10.65 -20.11 -32.29
N GLU A 387 -10.10 -20.95 -33.17
CA GLU A 387 -8.67 -21.36 -33.21
C GLU A 387 -7.72 -20.14 -33.19
N SER A 388 -8.12 -19.06 -33.86
CA SER A 388 -7.35 -17.82 -33.96
C SER A 388 -7.24 -17.00 -32.67
N GLY A 389 -7.80 -17.46 -31.55
CA GLY A 389 -7.90 -16.67 -30.32
C GLY A 389 -8.93 -15.55 -30.42
N ARG A 390 -9.95 -15.71 -31.28
CA ARG A 390 -11.01 -14.72 -31.50
C ARG A 390 -12.36 -15.21 -30.97
N LEU A 391 -13.21 -14.25 -30.64
CA LEU A 391 -14.64 -14.43 -30.42
C LEU A 391 -15.41 -14.07 -31.69
N ALA A 392 -16.34 -14.92 -32.12
CA ALA A 392 -17.12 -14.71 -33.34
C ALA A 392 -18.63 -14.93 -33.13
N THR A 393 -19.46 -14.35 -33.99
CA THR A 393 -20.93 -14.49 -33.91
C THR A 393 -21.47 -15.81 -34.47
N SER A 394 -20.62 -16.63 -35.09
CA SER A 394 -20.97 -17.94 -35.64
C SER A 394 -19.94 -18.98 -35.22
N PRO A 395 -20.36 -20.23 -34.92
CA PRO A 395 -19.44 -21.30 -34.57
C PRO A 395 -18.55 -21.65 -35.77
N GLN A 396 -17.32 -22.10 -35.49
CA GLN A 396 -16.47 -22.68 -36.52
C GLN A 396 -16.90 -24.13 -36.82
N ALA A 397 -16.82 -24.54 -38.10
CA ALA A 397 -17.28 -25.85 -38.54
C ALA A 397 -16.37 -27.00 -38.06
N LYS A 398 -15.06 -26.76 -37.97
CA LYS A 398 -14.07 -27.75 -37.55
C LYS A 398 -13.91 -27.74 -36.03
N GLU A 399 -13.86 -28.93 -35.42
CA GLU A 399 -13.50 -29.09 -34.01
C GLU A 399 -12.03 -28.77 -33.78
N ASP A 400 -11.75 -28.10 -32.68
CA ASP A 400 -10.41 -27.71 -32.26
C ASP A 400 -10.35 -27.57 -30.73
N SER A 401 -9.14 -27.37 -30.20
CA SER A 401 -8.94 -27.21 -28.77
C SER A 401 -7.74 -26.33 -28.44
N VAL A 402 -7.81 -25.65 -27.30
CA VAL A 402 -6.67 -24.95 -26.71
C VAL A 402 -6.47 -25.44 -25.28
N ALA A 403 -5.22 -25.51 -24.83
CA ALA A 403 -4.91 -26.02 -23.51
C ALA A 403 -3.93 -25.11 -22.77
N HIS A 404 -4.10 -24.97 -21.46
CA HIS A 404 -3.26 -24.18 -20.58
C HIS A 404 -2.97 -24.93 -19.27
N TYR A 405 -1.83 -24.65 -18.66
CA TYR A 405 -1.52 -25.15 -17.31
C TYR A 405 -2.40 -24.43 -16.27
N ALA A 406 -2.95 -25.17 -15.32
CA ALA A 406 -3.90 -24.66 -14.34
C ALA A 406 -3.36 -24.63 -12.90
N ASP A 407 -2.15 -25.14 -12.70
CA ASP A 407 -1.49 -25.43 -11.43
C ASP A 407 -0.32 -24.47 -11.11
N SER A 408 -0.21 -23.35 -11.83
CA SER A 408 0.81 -22.32 -11.61
C SER A 408 0.28 -20.91 -11.84
N TYR A 409 0.56 -19.97 -10.93
CA TYR A 409 0.28 -18.53 -11.14
C TYR A 409 1.08 -17.93 -12.32
N GLN A 410 2.12 -18.63 -12.80
CA GLN A 410 2.90 -18.23 -13.98
C GLN A 410 2.33 -18.78 -15.29
N ALA A 411 1.32 -19.65 -15.22
CA ALA A 411 0.72 -20.22 -16.41
C ALA A 411 -0.03 -19.16 -17.22
N GLN A 412 0.15 -19.22 -18.54
CA GLN A 412 -0.54 -18.35 -19.49
C GLN A 412 -2.01 -18.77 -19.59
N PRO A 413 -2.98 -17.86 -19.43
CA PRO A 413 -4.39 -18.16 -19.61
C PRO A 413 -4.72 -18.45 -21.08
N SER A 414 -5.86 -19.08 -21.34
CA SER A 414 -6.44 -19.12 -22.69
C SER A 414 -7.26 -17.85 -22.93
N GLU A 415 -6.88 -17.09 -23.96
CA GLU A 415 -7.40 -15.75 -24.23
C GLU A 415 -8.16 -15.68 -25.57
N PHE A 416 -9.32 -15.02 -25.57
CA PHE A 416 -10.15 -14.83 -26.75
C PHE A 416 -10.65 -13.39 -26.87
N VAL A 417 -10.44 -12.77 -28.03
CA VAL A 417 -10.73 -11.33 -28.22
C VAL A 417 -11.88 -11.09 -29.21
N LEU A 418 -12.79 -10.19 -28.84
CA LEU A 418 -13.74 -9.52 -29.73
C LEU A 418 -13.37 -8.04 -29.84
N THR A 419 -13.24 -7.49 -31.04
CA THR A 419 -13.19 -6.02 -31.24
C THR A 419 -14.57 -5.53 -31.68
N PHE A 420 -15.04 -4.43 -31.11
CA PHE A 420 -16.34 -3.86 -31.46
C PHE A 420 -16.22 -2.87 -32.62
N ASP A 421 -16.93 -3.13 -33.71
CA ASP A 421 -16.99 -2.20 -34.86
C ASP A 421 -17.88 -0.97 -34.59
N THR A 422 -18.76 -1.06 -33.58
CA THR A 422 -19.69 0.00 -33.19
C THR A 422 -19.74 0.10 -31.67
N ALA A 423 -19.92 1.31 -31.16
CA ALA A 423 -20.03 1.54 -29.72
C ALA A 423 -21.11 0.64 -29.10
N THR A 424 -20.75 -0.09 -28.06
CA THR A 424 -21.56 -1.16 -27.46
C THR A 424 -21.52 -1.06 -25.94
N THR A 425 -22.68 -1.15 -25.29
CA THR A 425 -22.78 -1.20 -23.82
C THR A 425 -23.29 -2.56 -23.38
N LEU A 426 -22.59 -3.16 -22.42
CA LEU A 426 -22.97 -4.42 -21.78
C LEU A 426 -23.49 -4.13 -20.38
N VAL A 427 -24.70 -4.60 -20.06
CA VAL A 427 -25.33 -4.43 -18.74
C VAL A 427 -26.00 -5.73 -18.32
N GLY A 428 -25.63 -6.25 -17.15
CA GLY A 428 -26.22 -7.45 -16.57
C GLY A 428 -25.22 -8.59 -16.40
N HIS A 429 -25.74 -9.79 -16.13
CA HIS A 429 -24.95 -11.01 -16.01
C HIS A 429 -24.54 -11.56 -17.38
N SER A 430 -23.43 -12.26 -17.43
CA SER A 430 -22.99 -13.04 -18.61
C SER A 430 -22.72 -14.49 -18.19
N LYS A 431 -22.66 -15.39 -19.17
CA LYS A 431 -22.43 -16.82 -18.91
C LYS A 431 -21.44 -17.40 -19.90
N ALA A 432 -20.51 -18.22 -19.42
CA ALA A 432 -19.64 -19.04 -20.25
C ALA A 432 -20.17 -20.48 -20.28
N GLU A 433 -20.32 -21.05 -21.48
CA GLU A 433 -20.58 -22.47 -21.70
C GLU A 433 -19.33 -23.12 -22.29
N LEU A 434 -18.55 -23.81 -21.44
CA LEU A 434 -17.25 -24.39 -21.80
C LEU A 434 -17.32 -25.92 -21.86
N TRP A 435 -16.70 -26.53 -22.85
CA TRP A 435 -16.45 -27.97 -22.91
C TRP A 435 -14.99 -28.19 -22.56
N MET A 436 -14.72 -28.88 -21.45
CA MET A 436 -13.36 -28.96 -20.89
C MET A 436 -12.99 -30.36 -20.40
N SER A 437 -11.70 -30.67 -20.42
CA SER A 437 -11.11 -31.88 -19.83
C SER A 437 -9.81 -31.54 -19.10
N CYS A 438 -9.46 -32.33 -18.09
CA CYS A 438 -8.13 -32.34 -17.46
C CYS A 438 -7.56 -33.75 -17.58
N LYS A 439 -6.34 -33.91 -18.09
CA LYS A 439 -5.72 -35.25 -18.26
C LYS A 439 -4.99 -35.72 -17.01
N ASP A 440 -4.63 -34.78 -16.14
CA ASP A 440 -3.72 -35.02 -15.02
C ASP A 440 -4.47 -35.21 -13.69
N LYS A 441 -5.77 -34.89 -13.66
CA LYS A 441 -6.62 -34.97 -12.47
C LYS A 441 -8.05 -35.38 -12.78
N ASP A 442 -8.73 -35.91 -11.78
CA ASP A 442 -10.13 -36.31 -11.82
C ASP A 442 -11.13 -35.17 -11.48
N ASP A 443 -10.67 -33.91 -11.51
CA ASP A 443 -11.45 -32.71 -11.26
C ASP A 443 -10.75 -31.47 -11.84
N MET A 444 -11.45 -30.33 -11.87
CA MET A 444 -10.89 -29.04 -12.31
C MET A 444 -11.62 -27.85 -11.68
N ASP A 445 -10.85 -26.91 -11.12
CA ASP A 445 -11.31 -25.58 -10.73
C ASP A 445 -11.11 -24.62 -11.91
N VAL A 446 -12.22 -24.16 -12.51
CA VAL A 446 -12.20 -23.33 -13.71
C VAL A 446 -12.60 -21.90 -13.37
N PHE A 447 -11.74 -20.96 -13.74
CA PHE A 447 -11.95 -19.54 -13.55
C PHE A 447 -12.07 -18.85 -14.91
N VAL A 448 -13.05 -17.95 -15.03
CA VAL A 448 -13.28 -17.16 -16.23
C VAL A 448 -13.35 -15.67 -15.91
N SER A 449 -12.90 -14.83 -16.83
CA SER A 449 -12.96 -13.37 -16.67
C SER A 449 -13.24 -12.66 -17.99
N ILE A 450 -13.82 -11.46 -17.90
CA ILE A 450 -13.92 -10.50 -19.00
C ILE A 450 -13.07 -9.28 -18.65
N ARG A 451 -12.29 -8.81 -19.62
CA ARG A 451 -11.49 -7.57 -19.57
C ARG A 451 -11.87 -6.63 -20.70
N LYS A 452 -11.73 -5.34 -20.45
CA LYS A 452 -11.80 -4.32 -21.49
C LYS A 452 -10.41 -4.07 -22.07
N LEU A 453 -10.30 -3.98 -23.39
CA LEU A 453 -9.10 -3.61 -24.11
C LEU A 453 -9.28 -2.22 -24.73
N SER A 454 -8.25 -1.39 -24.64
CA SER A 454 -8.16 -0.15 -25.40
C SER A 454 -8.04 -0.42 -26.90
N LYS A 455 -8.14 0.62 -27.72
CA LYS A 455 -7.93 0.53 -29.18
C LYS A 455 -6.53 0.07 -29.57
N SER A 456 -5.54 0.23 -28.70
CA SER A 456 -4.17 -0.24 -28.90
C SER A 456 -3.92 -1.66 -28.35
N GLY A 457 -4.94 -2.30 -27.76
CA GLY A 457 -4.84 -3.64 -27.17
C GLY A 457 -4.36 -3.66 -25.71
N GLU A 458 -4.25 -2.50 -25.04
CA GLU A 458 -3.93 -2.44 -23.62
C GLU A 458 -5.12 -2.90 -22.76
N VAL A 459 -4.89 -3.72 -21.73
CA VAL A 459 -5.92 -4.07 -20.76
C VAL A 459 -6.26 -2.85 -19.90
N LEU A 460 -7.53 -2.45 -19.91
CA LEU A 460 -8.03 -1.34 -19.13
C LEU A 460 -8.63 -1.83 -17.81
N GLU A 461 -8.44 -1.03 -16.78
CA GLU A 461 -8.89 -1.20 -15.41
C GLU A 461 -9.69 0.04 -15.00
N HIS A 462 -10.82 -0.18 -14.33
CA HIS A 462 -11.62 0.91 -13.79
C HIS A 462 -11.11 1.29 -12.41
N VAL A 463 -10.95 2.58 -12.14
CA VAL A 463 -10.54 3.07 -10.82
C VAL A 463 -11.78 3.30 -9.96
N ASN A 464 -11.85 2.61 -8.83
CA ASN A 464 -13.01 2.63 -7.92
C ASN A 464 -13.09 3.91 -7.06
N VAL A 465 -12.23 4.88 -7.34
CA VAL A 465 -12.19 6.21 -6.72
C VAL A 465 -12.49 7.24 -7.80
N PRO A 466 -13.40 8.20 -7.59
CA PRO A 466 -13.65 9.24 -8.59
C PRO A 466 -12.36 9.96 -8.98
N TRP A 467 -12.16 10.21 -10.27
CA TRP A 467 -10.92 10.80 -10.78
C TRP A 467 -10.67 12.19 -10.23
N GLU A 468 -11.75 12.94 -9.97
CA GLU A 468 -11.72 14.26 -9.35
C GLU A 468 -11.26 14.24 -7.88
N ASP A 469 -11.46 13.13 -7.18
CA ASP A 469 -11.12 12.97 -5.76
C ASP A 469 -9.72 12.36 -5.56
N LEU A 470 -9.04 11.96 -6.64
CA LEU A 470 -7.68 11.45 -6.60
C LEU A 470 -6.64 12.58 -6.51
N PRO A 471 -5.52 12.39 -5.77
CA PRO A 471 -4.46 13.40 -5.64
C PRO A 471 -3.92 13.86 -6.99
N GLU A 472 -3.58 15.14 -7.13
CA GLU A 472 -2.91 15.65 -8.33
C GLU A 472 -1.66 14.82 -8.65
N GLY A 473 -1.50 14.44 -9.93
CA GLY A 473 -0.43 13.55 -10.39
C GLY A 473 -0.84 12.09 -10.55
N VAL A 474 -1.97 11.65 -9.98
CA VAL A 474 -2.58 10.34 -10.27
C VAL A 474 -3.48 10.48 -11.48
N ASN A 475 -2.95 10.24 -12.68
CA ASN A 475 -3.65 10.59 -13.90
C ASN A 475 -4.16 9.37 -14.66
N THR A 476 -3.50 8.23 -14.52
CA THR A 476 -3.79 7.01 -15.26
C THR A 476 -4.01 5.82 -14.34
N GLN A 477 -4.58 4.74 -14.85
CA GLN A 477 -4.71 3.48 -14.11
C GLN A 477 -3.39 2.97 -13.53
N HIS A 478 -2.25 3.27 -14.16
CA HIS A 478 -0.92 2.83 -13.72
C HIS A 478 -0.43 3.55 -12.46
N ASP A 479 -0.99 4.73 -12.17
CA ASP A 479 -0.64 5.51 -10.98
C ASP A 479 -1.38 5.02 -9.71
N VAL A 480 -2.32 4.08 -9.88
CA VAL A 480 -3.15 3.52 -8.80
C VAL A 480 -2.63 2.13 -8.42
N PRO A 481 -2.49 1.80 -7.11
CA PRO A 481 -2.07 0.47 -6.67
C PRO A 481 -3.00 -0.65 -7.17
N MET A 482 -2.42 -1.84 -7.39
CA MET A 482 -3.17 -3.02 -7.83
C MET A 482 -3.87 -3.72 -6.65
N ALA A 483 -5.01 -3.19 -6.21
CA ALA A 483 -5.84 -3.78 -5.15
C ALA A 483 -7.34 -3.63 -5.49
N GLN A 484 -8.16 -4.64 -5.14
CA GLN A 484 -9.59 -4.65 -5.54
C GLN A 484 -10.37 -3.48 -4.94
N THR A 485 -9.96 -3.02 -3.75
CA THR A 485 -10.54 -1.85 -3.09
C THR A 485 -10.45 -0.56 -3.91
N VAL A 486 -9.47 -0.44 -4.81
CA VAL A 486 -9.25 0.77 -5.63
C VAL A 486 -9.28 0.53 -7.13
N LYS A 487 -9.28 -0.73 -7.59
CA LYS A 487 -9.35 -1.10 -9.00
C LYS A 487 -10.33 -2.23 -9.26
N TYR A 488 -11.07 -2.11 -10.35
CA TYR A 488 -11.92 -3.13 -10.91
C TYR A 488 -11.41 -3.57 -12.29
N THR A 489 -11.07 -4.84 -12.44
CA THR A 489 -10.52 -5.39 -13.68
C THR A 489 -11.59 -5.94 -14.63
N GLY A 490 -12.83 -6.12 -14.16
CA GLY A 490 -13.93 -6.70 -14.93
C GLY A 490 -14.56 -7.90 -14.23
N PRO A 491 -15.69 -8.42 -14.75
CA PRO A 491 -16.46 -9.45 -14.07
C PRO A 491 -15.79 -10.82 -14.18
N THR A 492 -15.99 -11.64 -13.15
CA THR A 492 -15.39 -12.97 -13.02
C THR A 492 -16.44 -14.05 -12.81
N GLY A 493 -16.10 -15.29 -13.13
CA GLY A 493 -16.87 -16.51 -12.88
C GLY A 493 -15.97 -17.65 -12.42
N ILE A 494 -16.51 -18.59 -11.65
CA ILE A 494 -15.77 -19.73 -11.09
C ILE A 494 -16.70 -20.94 -10.97
N LEU A 495 -16.20 -22.13 -11.28
CA LEU A 495 -16.89 -23.40 -11.06
C LEU A 495 -15.87 -24.54 -10.91
N ARG A 496 -16.05 -25.38 -9.88
CA ARG A 496 -15.43 -26.70 -9.79
C ARG A 496 -16.23 -27.68 -10.64
N ALA A 497 -15.59 -28.39 -11.55
CA ALA A 497 -16.28 -29.25 -12.51
C ALA A 497 -17.06 -30.38 -11.84
N SER A 498 -16.59 -30.95 -10.73
CA SER A 498 -17.38 -31.93 -9.99
C SER A 498 -18.69 -31.37 -9.40
N HIS A 499 -18.83 -30.05 -9.30
CA HIS A 499 -20.06 -29.38 -8.89
C HIS A 499 -20.92 -28.90 -10.07
N ARG A 500 -20.65 -29.34 -11.31
CA ARG A 500 -21.36 -28.92 -12.53
C ARG A 500 -22.85 -29.27 -12.60
N ALA A 501 -23.33 -30.12 -11.69
CA ALA A 501 -24.75 -30.44 -11.58
C ALA A 501 -25.59 -29.15 -11.59
N LYS A 502 -26.73 -29.19 -12.27
CA LYS A 502 -27.59 -28.03 -12.48
C LYS A 502 -29.02 -28.39 -12.15
N LEU A 503 -29.72 -27.48 -11.47
CA LEU A 503 -31.16 -27.57 -11.24
C LEU A 503 -31.88 -26.62 -12.20
N PRO A 504 -32.50 -27.13 -13.29
CA PRO A 504 -33.14 -26.29 -14.31
C PRO A 504 -34.23 -25.38 -13.75
N GLU A 505 -35.02 -25.86 -12.78
CA GLU A 505 -36.15 -25.16 -12.18
C GLU A 505 -35.76 -23.96 -11.31
N ARG A 506 -34.51 -23.92 -10.83
CA ARG A 506 -33.94 -22.79 -10.08
C ARG A 506 -32.98 -21.95 -10.92
N SER A 507 -32.68 -22.38 -12.15
CA SER A 507 -31.76 -21.70 -13.05
C SER A 507 -32.47 -20.65 -13.90
N THR A 508 -31.77 -19.56 -14.21
CA THR A 508 -32.13 -18.67 -15.31
C THR A 508 -31.17 -18.89 -16.48
N PRO A 509 -31.46 -18.36 -17.69
CA PRO A 509 -30.54 -18.50 -18.82
C PRO A 509 -29.10 -18.04 -18.52
N MET A 510 -28.94 -16.98 -17.73
CA MET A 510 -27.63 -16.38 -17.39
C MET A 510 -27.08 -16.81 -16.03
N LEU A 511 -27.94 -17.25 -15.11
CA LEU A 511 -27.55 -17.68 -13.76
C LEU A 511 -27.95 -19.15 -13.58
N PRO A 512 -27.07 -20.11 -13.95
CA PRO A 512 -27.30 -21.50 -13.63
C PRO A 512 -27.26 -21.70 -12.12
N TYR A 513 -28.18 -22.50 -11.61
CA TYR A 513 -28.20 -22.88 -10.20
C TYR A 513 -27.49 -24.22 -10.03
N HIS A 514 -26.31 -24.17 -9.42
CA HIS A 514 -25.57 -25.36 -9.00
C HIS A 514 -25.91 -25.69 -7.53
N PRO A 515 -26.47 -26.87 -7.24
CA PRO A 515 -26.89 -27.23 -5.89
C PRO A 515 -25.72 -27.47 -4.93
N HIS A 516 -24.54 -27.86 -5.43
CA HIS A 516 -23.33 -28.12 -4.62
C HIS A 516 -23.52 -29.13 -3.49
N ASP A 517 -24.55 -30.00 -3.57
CA ASP A 517 -24.95 -31.00 -2.58
C ASP A 517 -24.25 -32.36 -2.79
N LYS A 518 -23.57 -32.53 -3.92
CA LYS A 518 -22.78 -33.72 -4.28
C LYS A 518 -21.62 -33.35 -5.21
N GLU A 519 -20.61 -34.21 -5.25
CA GLU A 519 -19.54 -34.17 -6.24
C GLU A 519 -19.71 -35.28 -7.27
N GLU A 520 -19.69 -34.93 -8.55
CA GLU A 520 -19.60 -35.87 -9.67
C GLU A 520 -18.21 -35.74 -10.28
N LYS A 521 -17.22 -36.52 -9.81
CA LYS A 521 -15.85 -36.43 -10.33
C LYS A 521 -15.78 -36.55 -11.86
N VAL A 522 -14.75 -35.94 -12.46
CA VAL A 522 -14.53 -35.91 -13.91
C VAL A 522 -13.33 -36.79 -14.21
N PRO A 523 -13.50 -38.05 -14.65
CA PRO A 523 -12.38 -38.92 -14.99
C PRO A 523 -11.33 -38.22 -15.86
N PRO A 524 -10.03 -38.48 -15.63
CA PRO A 524 -8.97 -37.84 -16.40
C PRO A 524 -9.15 -38.03 -17.91
N GLY A 525 -9.16 -36.92 -18.64
CA GLY A 525 -9.38 -36.84 -20.08
C GLY A 525 -10.85 -36.81 -20.53
N GLU A 526 -11.81 -37.00 -19.63
CA GLU A 526 -13.24 -36.88 -19.94
C GLU A 526 -13.61 -35.42 -20.25
N ILE A 527 -14.35 -35.21 -21.33
CA ILE A 527 -14.83 -33.89 -21.74
C ILE A 527 -16.20 -33.66 -21.10
N VAL A 528 -16.31 -32.61 -20.27
CA VAL A 528 -17.56 -32.22 -19.60
C VAL A 528 -17.99 -30.81 -19.97
N LYS A 529 -19.30 -30.56 -19.93
CA LYS A 529 -19.87 -29.22 -20.10
C LYS A 529 -19.92 -28.48 -18.76
N LEU A 530 -19.40 -27.26 -18.74
CA LEU A 530 -19.43 -26.33 -17.62
C LEU A 530 -20.25 -25.08 -18.02
N GLU A 531 -21.24 -24.72 -17.19
CA GLU A 531 -22.00 -23.47 -17.34
C GLU A 531 -21.61 -22.52 -16.21
N ILE A 532 -20.77 -21.52 -16.49
CA ILE A 532 -20.19 -20.65 -15.48
C ILE A 532 -20.81 -19.26 -15.60
N SER A 533 -21.54 -18.81 -14.59
CA SER A 533 -22.03 -17.42 -14.55
C SER A 533 -20.91 -16.46 -14.14
N LEU A 534 -20.88 -15.32 -14.84
CA LEU A 534 -20.10 -14.17 -14.44
C LEU A 534 -20.98 -13.21 -13.63
N TRP A 535 -20.34 -12.54 -12.69
CA TRP A 535 -20.94 -11.45 -11.95
C TRP A 535 -21.44 -10.31 -12.85
N PRO A 536 -22.40 -9.51 -12.37
CA PRO A 536 -23.02 -8.49 -13.21
C PRO A 536 -22.00 -7.42 -13.60
N MET A 537 -22.19 -6.84 -14.79
CA MET A 537 -21.33 -5.78 -15.32
C MET A 537 -22.15 -4.62 -15.85
N GLY A 538 -21.51 -3.45 -15.94
CA GLY A 538 -22.01 -2.27 -16.66
C GLY A 538 -20.83 -1.62 -17.35
N ILE A 539 -20.51 -2.03 -18.58
CA ILE A 539 -19.29 -1.60 -19.28
C ILE A 539 -19.64 -1.05 -20.65
N HIS A 540 -19.06 0.10 -20.99
CA HIS A 540 -19.12 0.69 -22.32
C HIS A 540 -17.85 0.39 -23.12
N PHE A 541 -18.02 0.04 -24.39
CA PHE A 541 -16.94 -0.16 -25.36
C PHE A 541 -17.17 0.80 -26.52
N GLU A 542 -16.18 1.62 -26.83
CA GLU A 542 -16.14 2.46 -28.03
C GLU A 542 -15.83 1.63 -29.27
N ALA A 543 -16.16 2.17 -30.45
CA ALA A 543 -15.75 1.54 -31.70
C ALA A 543 -14.21 1.42 -31.78
N GLY A 544 -13.72 0.22 -32.06
CA GLY A 544 -12.31 -0.15 -32.08
C GLY A 544 -11.75 -0.67 -30.74
N GLU A 545 -12.50 -0.58 -29.64
CA GLU A 545 -12.11 -1.21 -28.37
C GLU A 545 -12.44 -2.71 -28.37
N GLY A 546 -11.75 -3.46 -27.49
CA GLY A 546 -11.86 -4.90 -27.42
C GLY A 546 -12.47 -5.42 -26.11
N LEU A 547 -13.08 -6.59 -26.18
CA LEU A 547 -13.40 -7.45 -25.05
C LEU A 547 -12.45 -8.64 -25.09
N LEU A 548 -11.76 -8.89 -23.99
CA LEU A 548 -10.89 -10.05 -23.79
C LEU A 548 -11.56 -11.01 -22.81
N PHE A 549 -11.87 -12.22 -23.28
CA PHE A 549 -12.36 -13.33 -22.47
C PHE A 549 -11.22 -14.26 -22.11
N ARG A 550 -11.05 -14.57 -20.82
CA ARG A 550 -10.00 -15.46 -20.32
C ARG A 550 -10.58 -16.69 -19.65
N VAL A 551 -9.90 -17.82 -19.83
CA VAL A 551 -10.11 -19.06 -19.07
C VAL A 551 -8.78 -19.49 -18.46
N GLN A 552 -8.78 -19.78 -17.16
CA GLN A 552 -7.56 -20.10 -16.40
C GLN A 552 -7.83 -20.95 -15.16
N GLY A 553 -6.75 -21.46 -14.55
CA GLY A 553 -6.81 -22.31 -13.35
C GLY A 553 -6.81 -21.58 -12.01
N PHE A 554 -6.78 -20.25 -11.97
CA PHE A 554 -6.74 -19.50 -10.72
C PHE A 554 -7.52 -18.19 -10.84
N ILE A 555 -7.80 -17.53 -9.71
CA ILE A 555 -8.58 -16.30 -9.73
C ILE A 555 -7.83 -15.16 -10.44
N ASP A 556 -8.45 -14.59 -11.46
CA ASP A 556 -7.93 -13.43 -12.22
C ASP A 556 -8.29 -12.14 -11.49
N THR A 557 -7.75 -11.91 -10.29
CA THR A 557 -8.00 -10.68 -9.52
C THR A 557 -6.80 -10.31 -8.65
N SER A 558 -6.66 -9.02 -8.32
CA SER A 558 -5.75 -8.56 -7.27
C SER A 558 -6.20 -9.02 -5.88
N SER A 559 -5.36 -8.84 -4.85
CA SER A 559 -5.77 -9.06 -3.46
C SER A 559 -6.87 -8.08 -3.03
N ASP A 560 -7.72 -8.51 -2.09
CA ASP A 560 -8.82 -7.69 -1.55
C ASP A 560 -8.26 -6.42 -0.86
N PHE A 561 -7.11 -6.54 -0.19
CA PHE A 561 -6.37 -5.44 0.44
C PHE A 561 -4.89 -5.41 0.01
N PRO A 562 -4.18 -4.26 0.13
CA PRO A 562 -2.77 -4.13 -0.23
C PRO A 562 -1.77 -4.95 0.60
N SER A 563 -2.23 -5.82 1.50
CA SER A 563 -1.37 -6.64 2.35
C SER A 563 -0.96 -7.96 1.67
N HIS A 564 0.30 -8.35 1.91
CA HIS A 564 0.90 -9.59 1.41
C HIS A 564 0.21 -10.82 1.99
N ILE A 565 -0.79 -11.35 1.28
CA ILE A 565 -1.24 -12.73 1.48
C ILE A 565 -0.25 -13.63 0.72
N GLU A 566 0.28 -14.67 1.38
CA GLU A 566 1.09 -15.69 0.74
C GLU A 566 0.37 -16.25 -0.50
N LYS A 567 0.95 -16.08 -1.69
CA LYS A 567 0.42 -16.65 -2.92
C LYS A 567 0.74 -18.14 -3.00
N LYS A 568 0.09 -18.95 -2.17
CA LYS A 568 -0.13 -20.36 -2.50
C LYS A 568 -1.32 -20.46 -3.46
N LEU A 569 -1.26 -21.34 -4.45
CA LEU A 569 -2.45 -21.70 -5.22
C LEU A 569 -3.39 -22.45 -4.28
N ASP A 570 -4.48 -21.78 -3.91
CA ASP A 570 -5.53 -22.33 -3.04
C ASP A 570 -6.65 -22.91 -3.91
N ASN A 571 -6.28 -23.86 -4.76
CA ASN A 571 -7.18 -24.58 -5.67
C ASN A 571 -6.77 -26.06 -5.73
N LEU A 572 -7.63 -26.89 -6.33
CA LEU A 572 -7.39 -28.33 -6.48
C LEU A 572 -6.69 -28.68 -7.80
N ASN A 573 -6.30 -27.70 -8.61
CA ASN A 573 -5.81 -27.92 -9.97
C ASN A 573 -4.45 -28.61 -10.01
N GLU A 574 -4.28 -29.44 -11.03
CA GLU A 574 -3.06 -30.19 -11.31
C GLU A 574 -2.95 -30.37 -12.82
N GLY A 575 -1.80 -29.99 -13.40
CA GLY A 575 -1.54 -30.14 -14.82
C GLY A 575 -2.38 -29.24 -15.73
N GLN A 576 -2.79 -29.81 -16.86
CA GLN A 576 -3.29 -29.04 -18.01
C GLN A 576 -4.81 -29.15 -18.18
N HIS A 577 -5.47 -28.00 -18.25
CA HIS A 577 -6.87 -27.89 -18.67
C HIS A 577 -6.94 -27.68 -20.19
N THR A 578 -7.83 -28.42 -20.86
CA THR A 578 -8.09 -28.30 -22.30
C THR A 578 -9.53 -27.82 -22.52
N ILE A 579 -9.70 -26.84 -23.40
CA ILE A 579 -10.99 -26.28 -23.84
C ILE A 579 -11.23 -26.72 -25.29
N TYR A 580 -12.37 -27.33 -25.57
CA TYR A 580 -12.74 -27.84 -26.89
C TYR A 580 -13.80 -26.97 -27.53
N PHE A 581 -13.64 -26.56 -28.78
CA PHE A 581 -14.58 -25.67 -29.47
C PHE A 581 -14.74 -25.98 -30.96
N GLY A 582 -15.90 -25.64 -31.54
CA GLY A 582 -16.25 -25.97 -32.93
C GLY A 582 -16.97 -27.31 -33.07
N GLY A 583 -17.49 -27.61 -34.27
CA GLY A 583 -18.23 -28.84 -34.54
C GLY A 583 -19.39 -29.10 -33.57
N ASN A 584 -19.38 -30.24 -32.86
CA ASN A 584 -20.42 -30.62 -31.90
C ASN A 584 -20.25 -29.98 -30.51
N SER A 585 -19.15 -29.24 -30.29
CA SER A 585 -18.83 -28.54 -29.04
C SER A 585 -18.85 -27.02 -29.26
N PRO A 586 -20.02 -26.39 -29.51
CA PRO A 586 -20.09 -24.95 -29.72
C PRO A 586 -19.92 -24.22 -28.38
N VAL A 587 -18.68 -24.10 -27.93
CA VAL A 587 -18.32 -23.30 -26.75
C VAL A 587 -18.62 -21.84 -27.02
N ALA A 588 -19.36 -21.22 -26.10
CA ALA A 588 -19.85 -19.88 -26.26
C ALA A 588 -19.80 -19.09 -24.96
N ILE A 589 -19.48 -17.80 -25.08
CA ILE A 589 -19.79 -16.79 -24.08
C ILE A 589 -21.06 -16.05 -24.51
N GLU A 590 -22.03 -15.94 -23.61
CA GLU A 590 -23.27 -15.20 -23.84
C GLU A 590 -23.23 -13.87 -23.10
N LEU A 591 -23.22 -12.77 -23.88
CA LEU A 591 -23.08 -11.40 -23.39
C LEU A 591 -24.42 -10.68 -23.30
N ALA A 592 -24.63 -9.93 -22.22
CA ALA A 592 -25.79 -9.08 -22.02
C ALA A 592 -25.62 -7.70 -22.68
N ALA A 593 -26.02 -7.55 -23.96
CA ALA A 593 -25.87 -6.29 -24.69
C ALA A 593 -27.15 -5.46 -24.69
N VAL A 594 -27.06 -4.16 -24.41
CA VAL A 594 -28.21 -3.24 -24.47
C VAL A 594 -28.09 -2.34 -25.70
N ARG A 595 -29.10 -2.31 -26.57
CA ARG A 595 -29.20 -1.33 -27.68
C ARG A 595 -29.87 -0.05 -27.17
N GLY A 596 -29.36 1.11 -27.58
CA GLY A 596 -30.10 2.37 -27.42
C GLY A 596 -29.80 3.17 -26.16
N VAL A 597 -28.66 2.96 -25.50
CA VAL A 597 -28.09 4.01 -24.62
C VAL A 597 -27.58 5.12 -25.55
N ARG A 598 -28.53 5.93 -26.01
CA ARG A 598 -28.40 6.95 -27.06
C ARG A 598 -27.25 7.90 -26.77
N SER A 599 -26.43 8.19 -27.78
CA SER A 599 -25.33 9.15 -27.67
C SER A 599 -25.76 10.59 -27.44
N ASP A 600 -27.04 10.85 -27.65
CA ASP A 600 -27.73 12.12 -27.63
C ASP A 600 -28.56 12.37 -26.35
N ILE A 601 -28.66 11.41 -25.42
CA ILE A 601 -29.14 11.68 -24.04
C ILE A 601 -27.98 12.25 -23.18
N TYR A 602 -26.80 12.46 -23.78
CA TYR A 602 -25.57 12.87 -23.12
C TYR A 602 -25.36 14.39 -23.04
N ASP A 603 -26.41 15.20 -23.20
CA ASP A 603 -26.32 16.65 -23.05
C ASP A 603 -26.76 17.14 -21.66
N ALA A 604 -25.96 18.09 -21.18
CA ALA A 604 -25.89 18.67 -19.86
C ALA A 604 -27.24 19.12 -19.28
N THR A 605 -27.58 18.62 -18.10
CA THR A 605 -28.02 19.42 -16.94
C THR A 605 -27.80 18.56 -15.71
N HIS A 606 -27.53 19.17 -14.55
CA HIS A 606 -27.22 18.49 -13.28
C HIS A 606 -25.78 18.00 -13.14
N ARG A 607 -24.83 18.88 -13.49
CA ARG A 607 -23.62 19.01 -12.67
C ARG A 607 -24.10 19.22 -11.23
N PRO A 608 -23.55 18.53 -10.21
CA PRO A 608 -23.80 18.93 -8.83
C PRO A 608 -23.46 20.41 -8.72
N VAL A 609 -24.41 21.20 -8.22
CA VAL A 609 -24.10 22.55 -7.73
C VAL A 609 -22.97 22.32 -6.72
N PRO A 610 -21.76 22.84 -6.95
CA PRO A 610 -20.71 22.66 -5.97
C PRO A 610 -21.18 23.36 -4.70
N THR A 611 -21.05 22.67 -3.57
CA THR A 611 -21.44 23.09 -2.22
C THR A 611 -20.58 24.25 -1.69
N TRP A 612 -20.36 25.28 -2.51
CA TRP A 612 -20.06 26.63 -2.05
C TRP A 612 -21.34 27.40 -1.69
N ALA A 613 -22.54 26.90 -2.05
CA ALA A 613 -23.79 27.65 -1.87
C ALA A 613 -24.48 27.52 -0.49
N THR A 614 -24.10 26.58 0.38
CA THR A 614 -24.61 26.51 1.77
C THR A 614 -23.65 27.07 2.82
N SER A 615 -22.43 27.43 2.43
CA SER A 615 -21.49 28.17 3.31
C SER A 615 -21.52 29.69 3.09
N VAL A 616 -22.33 30.19 2.14
CA VAL A 616 -22.40 31.63 1.84
C VAL A 616 -23.43 32.36 2.73
N HIS A 617 -24.41 31.69 3.34
CA HIS A 617 -25.29 32.36 4.32
C HIS A 617 -24.70 32.45 5.75
N ALA A 618 -23.72 31.62 6.09
CA ALA A 618 -22.99 31.71 7.37
C ALA A 618 -21.72 32.58 7.29
N ILE A 619 -21.20 32.83 6.08
CA ILE A 619 -20.05 33.73 5.85
C ILE A 619 -20.49 35.16 5.52
N LEU A 620 -21.69 35.36 4.95
CA LEU A 620 -22.25 36.70 4.68
C LEU A 620 -22.79 37.45 5.90
N SER A 621 -22.75 36.86 7.10
CA SER A 621 -23.02 37.59 8.36
C SER A 621 -21.75 38.03 9.11
N ILE A 622 -20.55 37.69 8.62
CA ILE A 622 -19.27 38.06 9.25
C ILE A 622 -18.45 39.07 8.43
N TYR A 623 -18.80 39.35 7.17
CA TYR A 623 -18.17 40.42 6.38
C TYR A 623 -19.20 41.41 5.82
N SER A 624 -19.69 42.28 6.69
CA SER A 624 -20.39 43.51 6.32
C SER A 624 -19.44 44.72 6.16
N ASN A 625 -18.16 44.50 5.84
CA ASN A 625 -17.15 45.57 5.72
C ASN A 625 -16.09 45.36 4.61
N GLU A 626 -16.46 44.79 3.46
CA GLU A 626 -15.57 44.75 2.28
C GLU A 626 -16.08 45.59 1.11
N MET A 627 -15.86 46.90 1.22
CA MET A 627 -15.73 47.82 0.09
C MET A 627 -14.33 48.46 0.02
N LEU A 628 -13.36 48.02 0.83
CA LEU A 628 -12.04 48.67 0.98
C LEU A 628 -10.86 47.93 0.32
N PHE A 629 -11.02 46.69 -0.17
CA PHE A 629 -9.91 45.90 -0.70
C PHE A 629 -9.74 45.95 -2.23
N LEU A 630 -10.80 46.22 -2.99
CA LEU A 630 -10.71 46.29 -4.46
C LEU A 630 -10.01 47.57 -4.96
N ASP A 631 -10.04 48.66 -4.20
CA ASP A 631 -9.42 49.94 -4.57
C ASP A 631 -7.90 50.00 -4.33
N ASN A 632 -7.32 49.04 -3.59
CA ASN A 632 -5.91 49.07 -3.15
C ASN A 632 -5.01 48.00 -3.81
N LEU A 633 -5.54 47.18 -4.73
CA LEU A 633 -4.79 46.20 -5.52
C LEU A 633 -3.52 46.77 -6.20
N PRO A 634 -3.54 47.99 -6.79
CA PRO A 634 -2.33 48.60 -7.36
C PRO A 634 -1.26 48.92 -6.30
N GLN A 635 -1.67 49.29 -5.08
CA GLN A 635 -0.77 49.66 -3.99
C GLN A 635 -0.10 48.41 -3.38
N VAL A 636 -0.85 47.32 -3.24
CA VAL A 636 -0.31 46.02 -2.80
C VAL A 636 0.70 45.49 -3.83
N ALA A 637 0.39 45.57 -5.13
CA ALA A 637 1.31 45.18 -6.20
C ALA A 637 2.60 46.03 -6.20
N LEU A 638 2.48 47.34 -5.93
CA LEU A 638 3.63 48.25 -5.80
C LEU A 638 4.52 47.88 -4.60
N VAL A 639 3.92 47.60 -3.44
CA VAL A 639 4.67 47.17 -2.23
C VAL A 639 5.41 45.86 -2.48
N ILE A 640 4.78 44.87 -3.09
CA ILE A 640 5.42 43.59 -3.45
C ILE A 640 6.58 43.82 -4.43
N THR A 641 6.39 44.71 -5.41
CA THR A 641 7.42 45.05 -6.40
C THR A 641 8.62 45.74 -5.75
N VAL A 642 8.39 46.72 -4.87
CA VAL A 642 9.43 47.43 -4.12
C VAL A 642 10.18 46.49 -3.18
N LEU A 643 9.48 45.63 -2.43
CA LEU A 643 10.10 44.63 -1.56
C LEU A 643 10.95 43.63 -2.36
N SER A 644 10.48 43.22 -3.54
CA SER A 644 11.22 42.33 -4.44
C SER A 644 12.48 43.01 -5.00
N LEU A 645 12.37 44.27 -5.44
CA LEU A 645 13.50 45.09 -5.89
C LEU A 645 14.52 45.32 -4.78
N CYS A 646 14.09 45.68 -3.56
CA CYS A 646 14.96 45.83 -2.40
C CYS A 646 15.68 44.53 -2.04
N SER A 647 14.99 43.38 -2.11
CA SER A 647 15.58 42.05 -1.89
C SER A 647 16.62 41.70 -2.96
N ILE A 648 16.33 41.99 -4.23
CA ILE A 648 17.27 41.79 -5.34
C ILE A 648 18.50 42.69 -5.16
N LEU A 649 18.31 43.98 -4.90
CA LEU A 649 19.39 44.94 -4.66
C LEU A 649 20.23 44.56 -3.45
N HIS A 650 19.62 44.06 -2.37
CA HIS A 650 20.34 43.57 -1.20
C HIS A 650 21.20 42.34 -1.50
N ARG A 651 20.71 41.41 -2.32
CA ARG A 651 21.49 40.25 -2.80
C ARG A 651 22.64 40.67 -3.69
N PHE A 652 22.41 41.61 -4.61
CA PHE A 652 23.46 42.20 -5.45
C PHE A 652 24.53 42.88 -4.60
N TYR A 653 24.14 43.72 -3.64
CA TYR A 653 25.06 44.35 -2.70
C TYR A 653 25.90 43.29 -1.98
N ARG A 654 25.29 42.33 -1.26
CA ARG A 654 26.03 41.30 -0.52
C ARG A 654 26.96 40.43 -1.40
N ALA A 655 26.59 40.18 -2.65
CA ALA A 655 27.41 39.39 -3.58
C ALA A 655 28.75 40.05 -3.94
N PHE A 656 28.81 41.38 -3.93
CA PHE A 656 29.99 42.15 -4.35
C PHE A 656 30.68 42.93 -3.21
N SER A 657 29.93 43.42 -2.22
CA SER A 657 30.47 44.23 -1.11
C SER A 657 30.71 43.43 0.18
N GLY A 658 30.34 42.14 0.22
CA GLY A 658 30.60 41.28 1.37
C GLY A 658 32.08 40.90 1.52
N PRO A 659 32.56 40.58 2.73
CA PRO A 659 33.96 40.22 3.00
C PRO A 659 34.45 38.99 2.22
N LEU A 660 33.53 38.12 1.78
CA LEU A 660 33.82 36.94 0.95
C LEU A 660 33.58 37.18 -0.55
N GLY A 661 33.30 38.41 -1.00
CA GLY A 661 32.99 38.74 -2.40
C GLY A 661 34.10 38.33 -3.39
N HIS A 662 35.35 38.33 -2.93
CA HIS A 662 36.53 37.92 -3.71
C HIS A 662 36.61 36.40 -3.98
N VAL A 663 35.90 35.56 -3.20
CA VAL A 663 35.95 34.10 -3.37
C VAL A 663 35.37 33.69 -4.74
N PRO A 664 36.13 32.96 -5.59
CA PRO A 664 35.72 32.62 -6.94
C PRO A 664 34.67 31.49 -6.97
N GLY A 665 33.99 31.35 -8.11
CA GLY A 665 32.96 30.34 -8.34
C GLY A 665 32.08 30.70 -9.54
N PRO A 666 31.14 29.82 -9.92
CA PRO A 666 30.16 30.09 -10.97
C PRO A 666 29.40 31.39 -10.72
N THR A 667 29.18 32.21 -11.76
CA THR A 667 28.56 33.53 -11.62
C THR A 667 27.18 33.46 -10.95
N LEU A 668 26.34 32.50 -11.34
CA LEU A 668 25.00 32.32 -10.75
C LEU A 668 25.04 31.91 -9.27
N ALA A 669 26.06 31.16 -8.84
CA ALA A 669 26.25 30.73 -7.46
C ALA A 669 26.51 31.90 -6.48
N ARG A 670 26.80 33.10 -7.00
CA ARG A 670 26.93 34.32 -6.17
C ARG A 670 25.59 34.83 -5.67
N PHE A 671 24.52 34.61 -6.44
CA PHE A 671 23.22 35.26 -6.22
C PHE A 671 22.13 34.29 -5.79
N THR A 672 22.25 33.01 -6.16
CA THR A 672 21.20 32.02 -5.94
C THR A 672 21.74 30.61 -5.69
N ARG A 673 21.01 29.84 -4.88
CA ARG A 673 21.24 28.40 -4.67
C ARG A 673 20.79 27.55 -5.86
N LEU A 674 20.02 28.13 -6.79
CA LEU A 674 19.49 27.44 -7.96
C LEU A 674 20.59 26.84 -8.84
N TRP A 675 21.78 27.45 -8.89
CA TRP A 675 22.89 26.88 -9.64
C TRP A 675 23.33 25.53 -9.07
N GLU A 676 23.54 25.43 -7.75
CA GLU A 676 23.90 24.17 -7.08
C GLU A 676 22.77 23.16 -7.24
N LEU A 677 21.52 23.60 -7.02
CA LEU A 677 20.33 22.75 -7.18
C LEU A 677 20.22 22.14 -8.59
N VAL A 678 20.41 22.92 -9.65
CA VAL A 678 20.37 22.41 -11.03
C VAL A 678 21.49 21.40 -11.29
N LYS A 679 22.67 21.62 -10.70
CA LYS A 679 23.80 20.67 -10.83
C LYS A 679 23.55 19.38 -10.06
N THR A 680 23.03 19.47 -8.84
CA THR A 680 22.59 18.30 -8.08
C THR A 680 21.44 17.56 -8.79
N TRP A 681 20.52 18.28 -9.46
CA TRP A 681 19.43 17.66 -10.21
C TRP A 681 19.90 16.88 -11.44
N LYS A 682 20.93 17.38 -12.15
CA LYS A 682 21.55 16.65 -13.26
C LYS A 682 22.24 15.36 -12.82
N GLY A 683 22.65 15.31 -11.56
CA GLY A 683 23.21 14.15 -10.91
C GLY A 683 24.66 13.85 -11.26
N ASP A 684 25.47 14.91 -11.40
CA ASP A 684 26.91 14.86 -11.68
C ASP A 684 27.72 15.87 -10.81
N PHE A 685 27.22 16.17 -9.60
CA PHE A 685 27.77 17.26 -8.77
C PHE A 685 29.20 16.98 -8.32
N GLU A 686 29.57 15.73 -8.06
CA GLU A 686 30.92 15.30 -7.71
C GLU A 686 31.94 15.69 -8.79
N HIS A 687 31.64 15.40 -10.05
CA HIS A 687 32.49 15.76 -11.18
C HIS A 687 32.48 17.27 -11.41
N THR A 688 31.32 17.93 -11.26
CA THR A 688 31.20 19.38 -11.33
C THR A 688 32.10 20.05 -10.28
N ASN A 689 32.07 19.58 -9.02
CA ASN A 689 32.80 20.19 -7.92
C ASN A 689 34.31 19.99 -8.07
N LEU A 690 34.75 18.81 -8.54
CA LEU A 690 36.14 18.55 -8.91
C LEU A 690 36.63 19.52 -10.01
N ALA A 691 35.85 19.69 -11.08
CA ALA A 691 36.18 20.62 -12.16
C ALA A 691 36.26 22.09 -11.68
N LEU A 692 35.42 22.47 -10.72
CA LEU A 692 35.47 23.81 -10.14
C LEU A 692 36.72 24.06 -9.32
N HIS A 693 37.15 23.10 -8.50
CA HIS A 693 38.40 23.24 -7.74
C HIS A 693 39.63 23.28 -8.66
N LYS A 694 39.64 22.48 -9.73
CA LYS A 694 40.68 22.59 -10.78
C LYS A 694 40.73 23.98 -11.43
N ARG A 695 39.58 24.64 -11.60
CA ARG A 695 39.48 25.95 -12.26
C ARG A 695 39.76 27.13 -11.34
N TYR A 696 39.26 27.09 -10.11
CA TYR A 696 39.19 28.25 -9.22
C TYR A 696 40.09 28.15 -7.97
N GLY A 697 40.67 26.98 -7.71
CA GLY A 697 41.60 26.76 -6.60
C GLY A 697 40.94 26.20 -5.32
N PRO A 698 41.57 26.40 -4.16
CA PRO A 698 41.26 25.66 -2.94
C PRO A 698 39.93 26.03 -2.28
N ILE A 699 39.37 27.20 -2.58
CA ILE A 699 38.10 27.67 -2.03
C ILE A 699 37.18 28.08 -3.18
N VAL A 700 36.02 27.43 -3.26
CA VAL A 700 35.04 27.65 -4.32
C VAL A 700 33.69 27.99 -3.71
N ARG A 701 33.08 29.08 -4.17
CA ARG A 701 31.69 29.42 -3.90
C ARG A 701 30.77 28.55 -4.75
N ILE A 702 29.90 27.77 -4.10
CA ILE A 702 28.91 26.91 -4.77
C ILE A 702 27.48 27.44 -4.59
N ALA A 703 27.24 28.29 -3.59
CA ALA A 703 25.99 29.03 -3.42
C ALA A 703 26.21 30.30 -2.58
N PRO A 704 25.21 31.20 -2.46
CA PRO A 704 25.29 32.31 -1.53
C PRO A 704 25.54 31.79 -0.12
N ASN A 705 26.61 32.28 0.53
CA ASN A 705 27.02 31.87 1.87
C ASN A 705 27.38 30.36 2.02
N ARG A 706 27.70 29.66 0.92
CA ARG A 706 28.05 28.24 0.92
C ARG A 706 29.27 27.96 0.05
N TYR A 707 30.29 27.31 0.63
CA TYR A 707 31.61 27.16 0.01
C TYR A 707 32.13 25.73 0.12
N SER A 708 32.72 25.25 -0.97
CA SER A 708 33.49 24.01 -1.03
C SER A 708 34.96 24.34 -0.84
N ILE A 709 35.65 23.56 0.00
CA ILE A 709 37.06 23.73 0.31
C ILE A 709 37.79 22.42 -0.01
N SER A 710 38.91 22.51 -0.74
CA SER A 710 39.75 21.36 -1.08
C SER A 710 41.11 21.36 -0.38
N ASP A 711 41.38 22.33 0.50
CA ASP A 711 42.62 22.37 1.28
C ASP A 711 42.64 21.25 2.36
N PRO A 712 43.62 20.34 2.33
CA PRO A 712 43.71 19.23 3.29
C PRO A 712 43.76 19.67 4.77
N THR A 713 44.37 20.84 5.04
CA THR A 713 44.61 21.32 6.40
C THR A 713 43.31 21.68 7.15
N VAL A 714 42.21 21.92 6.41
CA VAL A 714 40.94 22.30 7.03
C VAL A 714 40.14 21.11 7.56
N ILE A 715 40.45 19.87 7.14
CA ILE A 715 39.68 18.67 7.50
C ILE A 715 39.62 18.49 9.01
N ARG A 716 40.77 18.60 9.69
CA ARG A 716 40.85 18.48 11.16
C ARG A 716 40.13 19.62 11.86
N THR A 717 40.20 20.83 11.34
CA THR A 717 39.52 22.00 11.91
C THR A 717 38.00 21.89 11.79
N ILE A 718 37.49 21.47 10.64
CA ILE A 718 36.05 21.38 10.36
C ILE A 718 35.45 20.12 10.99
N TYR A 719 36.07 18.96 10.85
CA TYR A 719 35.48 17.66 11.23
C TYR A 719 36.12 16.98 12.44
N GLY A 720 37.28 17.46 12.90
CA GLY A 720 38.05 16.80 13.96
C GLY A 720 37.31 16.63 15.28
N ALA A 721 37.85 15.77 16.13
CA ALA A 721 37.31 15.57 17.48
C ALA A 721 37.32 16.90 18.25
N GLY A 722 36.17 17.25 18.86
CA GLY A 722 35.99 18.53 19.57
C GLY A 722 35.72 19.74 18.67
N SER A 723 35.56 19.54 17.35
CA SER A 723 35.17 20.61 16.43
C SER A 723 33.86 21.28 16.87
N LYS A 724 33.85 22.62 16.79
CA LYS A 724 32.68 23.45 17.08
C LYS A 724 31.77 23.66 15.85
N PHE A 725 32.16 23.13 14.70
CA PHE A 725 31.38 23.19 13.48
C PHE A 725 30.23 22.18 13.55
N SER A 726 28.98 22.67 13.55
CA SER A 726 27.78 21.83 13.53
C SER A 726 27.39 21.47 12.09
N LYS A 727 26.59 20.41 11.91
CA LYS A 727 25.94 20.15 10.61
C LYS A 727 25.02 21.33 10.24
N SER A 728 24.97 21.69 8.96
CA SER A 728 24.03 22.70 8.47
C SER A 728 22.60 22.17 8.36
N ASP A 729 21.66 23.09 8.22
CA ASP A 729 20.25 22.84 7.88
C ASP A 729 20.04 21.94 6.64
N PHE A 730 21.05 21.81 5.77
CA PHE A 730 21.07 20.79 4.70
C PHE A 730 20.66 19.38 5.14
N TYR A 731 21.03 18.95 6.35
CA TYR A 731 20.73 17.60 6.83
C TYR A 731 19.31 17.45 7.38
N TRP A 732 18.56 18.55 7.52
CA TRP A 732 17.22 18.54 8.06
C TRP A 732 16.27 17.62 7.28
N PRO A 733 16.20 17.69 5.92
CA PRO A 733 15.23 16.90 5.17
C PRO A 733 15.51 15.41 5.09
N PHE A 734 16.65 14.96 5.63
CA PHE A 734 17.03 13.54 5.68
C PHE A 734 16.53 12.83 6.94
N GLY A 735 16.04 13.58 7.94
CA GLY A 735 15.53 13.03 9.19
C GLY A 735 14.01 12.89 9.21
N PRO A 736 13.46 12.21 10.24
CA PRO A 736 12.02 12.13 10.43
C PRO A 736 11.41 13.54 10.66
N PRO A 737 10.14 13.77 10.31
CA PRO A 737 9.51 15.09 10.35
C PRO A 737 9.27 15.64 11.79
N MET A 738 9.59 14.88 12.83
CA MET A 738 9.46 15.29 14.23
C MET A 738 10.64 16.17 14.67
N LEU A 739 10.35 17.39 15.13
CA LEU A 739 11.35 18.43 15.40
C LEU A 739 12.31 18.12 16.56
N ASP A 740 11.83 17.36 17.56
CA ASP A 740 12.49 17.27 18.87
C ASP A 740 13.29 15.98 19.10
N HIS A 741 13.10 14.93 18.29
CA HIS A 741 13.77 13.62 18.42
C HIS A 741 14.37 13.12 17.09
N LYS A 742 15.54 13.65 16.73
CA LYS A 742 16.27 13.35 15.49
C LYS A 742 17.14 12.09 15.59
N ASP A 743 17.35 11.41 14.47
CA ASP A 743 18.32 10.33 14.36
C ASP A 743 19.78 10.86 14.33
N LEU A 744 20.77 9.98 14.46
CA LEU A 744 22.19 10.37 14.51
C LEU A 744 22.69 11.01 13.21
N PHE A 745 22.10 10.68 12.07
CA PHE A 745 22.47 11.27 10.79
C PHE A 745 21.92 12.70 10.67
N SER A 746 20.66 12.96 11.01
CA SER A 746 20.04 14.28 10.86
C SER A 746 20.28 15.24 12.05
N GLU A 747 20.72 14.75 13.20
CA GLU A 747 21.01 15.59 14.38
C GLU A 747 22.14 16.60 14.09
N MET A 748 21.84 17.89 14.22
CA MET A 748 22.76 18.96 13.89
C MET A 748 23.55 19.45 15.10
N ASP A 749 22.99 19.34 16.30
CA ASP A 749 23.65 19.74 17.53
C ASP A 749 24.75 18.74 17.92
N ASN A 750 25.94 19.25 18.21
CA ASN A 750 27.10 18.41 18.49
C ASN A 750 27.00 17.69 19.84
N ALA A 751 26.37 18.31 20.85
CA ALA A 751 26.19 17.71 22.18
C ALA A 751 25.10 16.63 22.16
N LYS A 752 23.94 16.91 21.54
CA LYS A 752 22.86 15.93 21.35
C LYS A 752 23.34 14.73 20.55
N HIS A 753 24.07 14.95 19.45
CA HIS A 753 24.65 13.87 18.67
C HIS A 753 25.65 13.02 19.48
N ALA A 754 26.55 13.65 20.24
CA ALA A 754 27.50 12.93 21.08
C ALA A 754 26.81 12.08 22.15
N ALA A 755 25.77 12.62 22.78
CA ALA A 755 24.94 11.91 23.76
C ALA A 755 24.20 10.72 23.13
N GLY A 756 23.50 10.93 22.01
CA GLY A 756 22.80 9.88 21.28
C GLY A 756 23.75 8.77 20.82
N ARG A 757 24.91 9.13 20.24
CA ARG A 757 25.90 8.16 19.77
C ARG A 757 26.44 7.29 20.91
N LYS A 758 26.69 7.89 22.08
CA LYS A 758 27.17 7.17 23.27
C LYS A 758 26.19 6.10 23.76
N LYS A 759 24.88 6.32 23.60
CA LYS A 759 23.84 5.35 24.00
C LYS A 759 23.94 4.03 23.22
N VAL A 760 24.30 4.10 21.93
CA VAL A 760 24.14 2.99 20.97
C VAL A 760 25.44 2.48 20.37
N SER A 761 26.57 3.19 20.53
CA SER A 761 27.85 2.87 19.86
C SER A 761 28.37 1.46 20.12
N ASN A 762 28.07 0.87 21.28
CA ASN A 762 28.52 -0.48 21.62
C ASN A 762 27.94 -1.54 20.67
N MET A 763 26.74 -1.33 20.11
CA MET A 763 26.16 -2.26 19.14
C MET A 763 26.88 -2.25 17.79
N TYR A 764 27.70 -1.22 17.52
CA TYR A 764 28.49 -1.07 16.29
C TYR A 764 30.00 -1.30 16.50
N SER A 765 30.40 -1.74 17.70
CA SER A 765 31.80 -2.03 18.00
C SER A 765 32.28 -3.28 17.27
N MET A 766 33.60 -3.40 17.10
CA MET A 766 34.22 -4.60 16.54
C MET A 766 33.86 -5.86 17.31
N SER A 767 33.72 -5.77 18.65
CA SER A 767 33.33 -6.90 19.49
C SER A 767 31.89 -7.38 19.23
N SER A 768 30.99 -6.47 18.86
CA SER A 768 29.59 -6.82 18.55
C SER A 768 29.42 -7.47 17.18
N LEU A 769 30.38 -7.27 16.25
CA LEU A 769 30.30 -7.85 14.91
C LEU A 769 30.32 -9.37 14.92
N VAL A 770 31.01 -9.98 15.88
CA VAL A 770 31.12 -11.45 16.00
C VAL A 770 29.73 -12.08 16.12
N SER A 771 28.79 -11.45 16.84
CA SER A 771 27.44 -11.98 16.96
C SER A 771 26.53 -11.69 15.77
N TYR A 772 26.93 -10.80 14.86
CA TYR A 772 26.24 -10.58 13.58
C TYR A 772 26.75 -11.48 12.46
N GLU A 773 27.93 -12.07 12.64
CA GLU A 773 28.61 -12.82 11.61
C GLU A 773 27.79 -13.99 11.04
N PRO A 774 27.08 -14.80 11.86
CA PRO A 774 26.22 -15.88 11.34
C PRO A 774 25.07 -15.36 10.47
N PHE A 775 24.60 -14.13 10.72
CA PHE A 775 23.54 -13.50 9.92
C PHE A 775 24.05 -13.14 8.52
N VAL A 776 25.30 -12.67 8.43
CA VAL A 776 25.97 -12.40 7.16
C VAL A 776 26.22 -13.70 6.40
N ASP A 777 26.66 -14.77 7.09
CA ASP A 777 26.94 -16.07 6.46
C ASP A 777 25.70 -16.68 5.81
N LYS A 778 24.54 -16.56 6.45
CA LYS A 778 23.26 -16.99 5.88
C LYS A 778 23.00 -16.28 4.53
N VAL A 779 23.09 -14.96 4.50
CA VAL A 779 22.80 -14.17 3.29
C VAL A 779 23.88 -14.37 2.22
N ASN A 780 25.15 -14.55 2.61
CA ASN A 780 26.23 -14.91 1.70
C ASN A 780 25.91 -16.21 0.94
N ALA A 781 25.42 -17.23 1.65
CA ALA A 781 25.04 -18.51 1.03
C ALA A 781 23.90 -18.32 0.01
N GLU A 782 22.83 -17.60 0.39
CA GLU A 782 21.70 -17.29 -0.49
C GLU A 782 22.16 -16.52 -1.75
N PHE A 783 23.06 -15.55 -1.58
CA PHE A 783 23.60 -14.76 -2.67
C PHE A 783 24.47 -15.59 -3.61
N VAL A 784 25.34 -16.46 -3.07
CA VAL A 784 26.15 -17.40 -3.87
C VAL A 784 25.26 -18.35 -4.67
N THR A 785 24.18 -18.88 -4.08
CA THR A 785 23.20 -19.70 -4.82
C THR A 785 22.64 -18.92 -6.01
N ARG A 786 22.29 -17.65 -5.82
CA ARG A 786 21.77 -16.81 -6.91
C ARG A 786 22.83 -16.53 -7.98
N MET A 787 24.06 -16.23 -7.59
CA MET A 787 25.19 -16.05 -8.53
C MET A 787 25.49 -17.34 -9.30
N HIS A 788 25.29 -18.51 -8.71
CA HIS A 788 25.41 -19.78 -9.42
C HIS A 788 24.44 -19.87 -10.60
N GLY A 789 23.19 -19.43 -10.43
CA GLY A 789 22.21 -19.36 -11.51
C GLY A 789 22.62 -18.43 -12.66
N PHE A 790 23.22 -17.27 -12.36
CA PHE A 790 23.78 -16.39 -13.39
C PHE A 790 24.98 -17.01 -14.10
N ALA A 791 25.88 -17.67 -13.35
CA ALA A 791 27.03 -18.35 -13.93
C ALA A 791 26.65 -19.52 -14.85
N GLN A 792 25.59 -20.27 -14.52
CA GLN A 792 25.07 -21.36 -15.34
C GLN A 792 24.36 -20.86 -16.60
N SER A 793 23.57 -19.80 -16.48
CA SER A 793 22.78 -19.26 -17.60
C SER A 793 23.59 -18.37 -18.54
N GLY A 794 24.70 -17.80 -18.07
CA GLY A 794 25.48 -16.81 -18.81
C GLY A 794 24.75 -15.48 -19.03
N LEU A 795 23.63 -15.26 -18.33
CA LEU A 795 22.82 -14.05 -18.49
C LEU A 795 23.52 -12.85 -17.83
N PRO A 796 23.48 -11.67 -18.48
CA PRO A 796 23.97 -10.44 -17.89
C PRO A 796 23.05 -9.93 -16.78
N PHE A 797 23.61 -9.19 -15.82
CA PHE A 797 22.84 -8.51 -14.79
C PHE A 797 23.47 -7.17 -14.40
N ASP A 798 22.64 -6.27 -13.84
CA ASP A 798 23.11 -5.00 -13.28
C ASP A 798 23.86 -5.26 -11.97
N LEU A 799 25.16 -4.96 -11.97
CA LEU A 799 26.03 -5.26 -10.82
C LEU A 799 25.55 -4.53 -9.56
N PHE A 800 25.20 -3.25 -9.66
CA PHE A 800 24.81 -2.46 -8.50
C PHE A 800 23.52 -2.95 -7.87
N THR A 801 22.51 -3.26 -8.70
CA THR A 801 21.22 -3.75 -8.22
C THR A 801 21.38 -5.02 -7.39
N TRP A 802 22.16 -5.99 -7.86
CA TRP A 802 22.38 -7.24 -7.12
C TRP A 802 23.24 -7.04 -5.87
N MET A 803 24.27 -6.18 -5.92
CA MET A 803 25.04 -5.84 -4.71
C MET A 803 24.20 -5.07 -3.68
N GLN A 804 23.25 -4.25 -4.13
CA GLN A 804 22.30 -3.53 -3.29
C GLN A 804 21.29 -4.50 -2.64
N TYR A 805 20.78 -5.48 -3.39
CA TYR A 805 19.90 -6.53 -2.83
C TYR A 805 20.60 -7.33 -1.75
N TYR A 806 21.87 -7.70 -1.99
CA TYR A 806 22.72 -8.35 -0.99
C TYR A 806 22.83 -7.51 0.30
N ALA A 807 23.28 -6.26 0.17
CA ALA A 807 23.48 -5.38 1.32
C ALA A 807 22.17 -5.12 2.10
N PHE A 808 21.03 -5.04 1.39
CA PHE A 808 19.73 -4.84 2.04
C PHE A 808 19.28 -6.08 2.82
N ASP A 809 19.43 -7.29 2.26
CA ASP A 809 19.07 -8.52 2.94
C ASP A 809 19.99 -8.78 4.16
N VAL A 810 21.28 -8.46 4.06
CA VAL A 810 22.21 -8.49 5.22
C VAL A 810 21.77 -7.53 6.31
N ILE A 811 21.46 -6.27 5.98
CA ILE A 811 21.08 -5.30 7.02
C ILE A 811 19.74 -5.67 7.66
N GLY A 812 18.83 -6.33 6.93
CA GLY A 812 17.62 -6.93 7.49
C GLY A 812 17.93 -7.97 8.55
N GLU A 813 18.77 -8.97 8.21
CA GLU A 813 19.14 -10.03 9.16
C GLU A 813 19.87 -9.49 10.39
N ILE A 814 20.81 -8.55 10.22
CA ILE A 814 21.56 -7.94 11.32
C ILE A 814 20.65 -7.06 12.20
N THR A 815 19.69 -6.35 11.58
CA THR A 815 18.90 -5.33 12.29
C THR A 815 17.67 -5.88 12.98
N ILE A 816 16.87 -6.67 12.27
CA ILE A 816 15.56 -7.17 12.72
C ILE A 816 15.50 -8.71 12.79
N GLY A 817 16.61 -9.39 12.50
CA GLY A 817 16.71 -10.85 12.59
C GLY A 817 16.07 -11.60 11.41
N ARG A 818 15.79 -10.92 10.29
CA ARG A 818 15.32 -11.55 9.06
C ARG A 818 15.68 -10.76 7.80
N SER A 819 15.97 -11.48 6.72
CA SER A 819 16.15 -10.94 5.37
C SER A 819 14.87 -10.30 4.83
N PHE A 820 14.99 -9.29 3.96
CA PHE A 820 13.85 -8.73 3.22
C PHE A 820 13.48 -9.62 2.02
N GLY A 821 14.35 -10.54 1.63
CA GLY A 821 14.14 -11.53 0.58
C GLY A 821 14.24 -10.92 -0.83
N LEU A 822 15.03 -9.87 -1.00
CA LEU A 822 15.28 -9.24 -2.30
C LEU A 822 16.11 -10.14 -3.21
N ILE A 823 17.08 -10.87 -2.66
CA ILE A 823 17.91 -11.81 -3.44
C ILE A 823 17.03 -12.91 -4.05
N GLY A 824 16.13 -13.49 -3.25
CA GLY A 824 15.24 -14.56 -3.69
C GLY A 824 14.17 -14.09 -4.68
N ALA A 825 13.59 -12.91 -4.45
CA ALA A 825 12.57 -12.34 -5.34
C ALA A 825 13.16 -11.79 -6.65
N GLY A 826 14.41 -11.30 -6.62
CA GLY A 826 15.05 -10.64 -7.74
C GLY A 826 14.47 -9.27 -8.10
N ASN A 827 13.66 -8.67 -7.21
CA ASN A 827 13.09 -7.32 -7.36
C ASN A 827 12.81 -6.67 -5.99
N ASP A 828 12.60 -5.34 -5.98
CA ASP A 828 12.13 -4.58 -4.80
C ASP A 828 10.62 -4.75 -4.59
N LYS A 829 10.22 -5.96 -4.19
CA LYS A 829 8.80 -6.36 -4.04
C LYS A 829 7.97 -5.48 -3.09
N ASP A 830 8.62 -4.83 -2.12
CA ASP A 830 7.96 -4.05 -1.06
C ASP A 830 8.12 -2.53 -1.25
N GLY A 831 8.81 -2.10 -2.32
CA GLY A 831 9.08 -0.69 -2.63
C GLY A 831 10.00 0.03 -1.62
N LEU A 832 10.79 -0.73 -0.85
CA LEU A 832 11.62 -0.18 0.23
C LEU A 832 12.87 0.52 -0.31
N LEU A 833 13.52 -0.05 -1.32
CA LEU A 833 14.69 0.57 -1.95
C LEU A 833 14.30 1.85 -2.68
N GLU A 834 13.15 1.85 -3.37
CA GLU A 834 12.61 3.05 -4.02
C GLU A 834 12.24 4.14 -2.99
N ALA A 835 11.70 3.77 -1.83
CA ALA A 835 11.42 4.72 -0.76
C ALA A 835 12.70 5.35 -0.18
N ILE A 836 13.75 4.54 0.04
CA ILE A 836 15.05 5.02 0.53
C ILE A 836 15.74 5.91 -0.52
N ASP A 837 15.74 5.51 -1.79
CA ASP A 837 16.29 6.31 -2.89
C ASP A 837 15.54 7.64 -3.03
N THR A 838 14.21 7.60 -2.92
CA THR A 838 13.39 8.82 -2.94
C THR A 838 13.76 9.75 -1.79
N GLY A 839 13.88 9.23 -0.57
CA GLY A 839 14.24 10.02 0.60
C GLY A 839 15.64 10.62 0.55
N ASN A 840 16.65 9.81 0.23
CA ASN A 840 18.05 10.24 0.28
C ASN A 840 18.50 11.00 -0.99
N VAL A 841 18.11 10.52 -2.18
CA VAL A 841 18.65 10.98 -3.47
C VAL A 841 17.69 11.97 -4.13
N LYS A 842 16.40 11.65 -4.22
CA LYS A 842 15.43 12.50 -4.95
C LYS A 842 14.95 13.69 -4.12
N TYR A 843 14.76 13.51 -2.81
CA TYR A 843 14.21 14.50 -1.90
C TYR A 843 15.28 15.19 -1.04
N GLY A 844 15.95 14.44 -0.16
CA GLY A 844 16.86 14.96 0.85
C GLY A 844 17.99 15.81 0.26
N ALA A 845 18.67 15.30 -0.77
CA ALA A 845 19.76 16.02 -1.44
C ALA A 845 19.32 17.34 -2.10
N LYS A 846 18.07 17.43 -2.56
CA LYS A 846 17.55 18.61 -3.29
C LYS A 846 16.93 19.62 -2.34
N VAL A 847 16.02 19.16 -1.48
CA VAL A 847 15.35 19.99 -0.47
C VAL A 847 16.33 20.42 0.62
N GLY A 848 17.40 19.66 0.87
CA GLY A 848 18.50 20.09 1.74
C GLY A 848 19.22 21.36 1.24
N LEU A 849 19.18 21.65 -0.06
CA LEU A 849 19.70 22.91 -0.58
C LEU A 849 18.72 24.07 -0.35
N LEU A 850 17.43 23.78 -0.14
CA LEU A 850 16.36 24.74 0.11
C LEU A 850 15.57 24.34 1.38
N PRO A 851 16.21 24.27 2.56
CA PRO A 851 15.59 23.73 3.77
C PRO A 851 14.41 24.57 4.24
N GLU A 852 14.32 25.85 3.88
CA GLU A 852 13.14 26.66 4.13
C GLU A 852 11.88 26.14 3.41
N LEU A 853 12.06 25.44 2.28
CA LEU A 853 10.96 24.78 1.58
C LEU A 853 10.58 23.45 2.21
N HIS A 854 11.37 22.90 3.14
CA HIS A 854 11.06 21.59 3.72
C HIS A 854 9.75 21.61 4.51
N ALA A 855 9.55 22.60 5.39
CA ALA A 855 8.31 22.71 6.16
C ALA A 855 7.10 22.98 5.25
N TRP A 856 7.27 23.81 4.21
CA TRP A 856 6.24 24.05 3.22
C TRP A 856 5.97 22.82 2.38
N TYR A 857 7.00 22.10 1.93
CA TYR A 857 6.88 20.85 1.21
C TYR A 857 6.15 19.83 2.07
N LEU A 858 6.46 19.67 3.36
CA LEU A 858 5.71 18.75 4.22
C LEU A 858 4.26 19.19 4.41
N ARG A 859 3.99 20.49 4.55
CA ARG A 859 2.64 21.04 4.62
C ARG A 859 1.87 20.86 3.30
N PHE A 860 2.52 21.08 2.17
CA PHE A 860 1.96 20.92 0.82
C PHE A 860 1.80 19.45 0.47
N ALA A 861 2.78 18.59 0.77
CA ALA A 861 2.67 17.14 0.59
C ALA A 861 1.57 16.56 1.48
N LYS A 862 1.43 17.05 2.73
CA LYS A 862 0.30 16.70 3.59
C LYS A 862 -1.03 17.23 3.03
N ALA A 863 -1.07 18.45 2.52
CA ALA A 863 -2.27 19.05 1.94
C ALA A 863 -2.67 18.44 0.58
N LEU A 864 -1.69 17.97 -0.21
CA LEU A 864 -1.86 17.32 -1.52
C LEU A 864 -1.86 15.79 -1.41
N SER A 865 -1.80 15.24 -0.19
CA SER A 865 -1.74 13.80 0.08
C SER A 865 -0.69 13.04 -0.74
N LEU A 866 0.45 13.69 -1.03
CA LEU A 866 1.56 13.08 -1.75
C LEU A 866 2.21 12.00 -0.88
N ASN A 867 2.50 10.84 -1.48
CA ASN A 867 3.14 9.72 -0.79
C ASN A 867 4.42 10.16 -0.08
N ASP A 868 4.44 10.02 1.24
CA ASP A 868 5.64 10.27 2.05
C ASP A 868 6.50 9.01 2.05
N HIS A 869 7.66 9.08 1.39
CA HIS A 869 8.67 8.03 1.37
C HIS A 869 9.04 7.55 2.78
N ASN A 870 8.96 8.40 3.80
CA ASN A 870 9.21 8.00 5.18
C ASN A 870 8.16 7.03 5.72
N GLN A 871 6.90 7.09 5.26
CA GLN A 871 5.84 6.21 5.74
C GLN A 871 6.07 4.75 5.35
N VAL A 872 6.59 4.48 4.15
CA VAL A 872 6.90 3.10 3.70
C VAL A 872 7.91 2.45 4.64
N VAL A 873 9.01 3.15 4.91
CA VAL A 873 10.08 2.69 5.79
C VAL A 873 9.60 2.58 7.25
N GLN A 874 8.87 3.58 7.76
CA GLN A 874 8.33 3.56 9.12
C GLN A 874 7.31 2.43 9.35
N ARG A 875 6.47 2.11 8.37
CA ARG A 875 5.53 0.97 8.48
C ARG A 875 6.26 -0.34 8.72
N VAL A 876 7.35 -0.58 8.00
CA VAL A 876 8.16 -1.80 8.17
C VAL A 876 8.84 -1.81 9.53
N ILE A 877 9.46 -0.71 9.95
CA ILE A 877 10.11 -0.61 11.27
C ILE A 877 9.11 -0.90 12.40
N GLN A 878 7.93 -0.25 12.38
CA GLN A 878 6.93 -0.40 13.44
C GLN A 878 6.33 -1.81 13.48
N ARG A 879 6.11 -2.44 12.31
CA ARG A 879 5.67 -3.84 12.23
C ARG A 879 6.66 -4.78 12.91
N GLU A 880 7.95 -4.64 12.63
CA GLU A 880 8.98 -5.55 13.16
C GLU A 880 9.27 -5.33 14.64
N ILE A 881 9.32 -4.07 15.08
CA ILE A 881 9.42 -3.74 16.50
C ILE A 881 8.21 -4.30 17.25
N GLY A 882 7.00 -4.10 16.73
CA GLY A 882 5.76 -4.58 17.34
C GLY A 882 5.71 -6.11 17.44
N ALA A 883 6.07 -6.82 16.37
CA ALA A 883 6.10 -8.28 16.34
C ALA A 883 7.07 -8.87 17.38
N ARG A 884 8.23 -8.23 17.62
CA ARG A 884 9.23 -8.73 18.58
C ARG A 884 8.88 -8.39 20.03
N ILE A 885 8.31 -7.21 20.30
CA ILE A 885 7.91 -6.81 21.66
C ILE A 885 6.67 -7.57 22.14
N GLY A 886 5.79 -7.98 21.22
CA GLY A 886 4.58 -8.75 21.54
C GLY A 886 4.80 -10.26 21.75
N SER A 887 6.04 -10.76 21.62
CA SER A 887 6.37 -12.17 21.84
C SER A 887 6.65 -12.45 23.31
N GLU A 888 6.03 -13.48 23.90
CA GLU A 888 6.27 -13.91 25.30
C GLU A 888 7.70 -14.42 25.53
N THR A 889 8.38 -14.85 24.47
CA THR A 889 9.79 -15.27 24.48
C THR A 889 10.61 -14.41 23.54
N LEU A 890 11.70 -13.83 24.06
CA LEU A 890 12.73 -13.23 23.22
C LEU A 890 13.53 -14.36 22.57
N PRO A 891 13.67 -14.40 21.23
CA PRO A 891 14.53 -15.38 20.57
C PRO A 891 15.96 -15.29 21.11
N ASP A 892 16.65 -16.42 21.19
CA ASP A 892 18.09 -16.50 21.49
C ASP A 892 18.92 -15.98 20.29
N ARG A 893 18.76 -14.69 19.98
CA ARG A 893 19.41 -13.99 18.87
C ARG A 893 19.95 -12.65 19.34
N GLU A 894 21.17 -12.32 18.92
CA GLU A 894 21.83 -11.06 19.25
C GLU A 894 21.78 -10.03 18.09
N ASP A 895 20.61 -9.85 17.47
CA ASP A 895 20.39 -8.80 16.45
C ASP A 895 20.26 -7.39 17.09
N PHE A 896 20.29 -6.32 16.28
CA PHE A 896 20.18 -4.95 16.81
C PHE A 896 18.88 -4.72 17.58
N LEU A 897 17.75 -5.27 17.10
CA LEU A 897 16.47 -5.11 17.76
C LEU A 897 16.48 -5.77 19.14
N ALA A 898 17.04 -6.96 19.27
CA ALA A 898 17.24 -7.63 20.56
C ALA A 898 18.12 -6.79 21.50
N LYS A 899 19.26 -6.28 21.01
CA LYS A 899 20.15 -5.40 21.80
C LYS A 899 19.45 -4.09 22.20
N CYS A 900 18.62 -3.52 21.33
CA CYS A 900 17.82 -2.33 21.65
C CYS A 900 16.77 -2.62 22.71
N ILE A 901 16.10 -3.78 22.66
CA ILE A 901 15.13 -4.20 23.68
C ILE A 901 15.80 -4.29 25.06
N VAL A 902 17.01 -4.88 25.14
CA VAL A 902 17.78 -4.95 26.39
C VAL A 902 18.15 -3.54 26.90
N LEU A 903 18.58 -2.64 26.02
CA LEU A 903 18.89 -1.26 26.41
C LEU A 903 17.64 -0.48 26.86
N LEU A 904 16.49 -0.75 26.23
CA LEU A 904 15.20 -0.16 26.55
C LEU A 904 14.70 -0.63 27.92
N GLN A 905 14.76 -1.94 28.19
CA GLN A 905 14.43 -2.53 29.49
C GLN A 905 15.35 -2.00 30.61
N GLY A 906 16.63 -1.78 30.29
CA GLY A 906 17.59 -1.17 31.20
C GLY A 906 17.49 0.35 31.33
N GLY A 907 16.52 1.01 30.69
CA GLY A 907 16.30 2.46 30.74
C GLY A 907 17.40 3.31 30.11
N LYS A 908 18.29 2.72 29.28
CA LYS A 908 19.41 3.43 28.63
C LYS A 908 19.01 4.13 27.34
N ILE A 909 17.97 3.62 26.68
CA ILE A 909 17.36 4.20 25.48
C ILE A 909 15.84 4.24 25.67
N ASP A 910 15.16 5.14 24.97
CA ASP A 910 13.69 5.14 24.89
C ASP A 910 13.18 4.45 23.61
N LYS A 911 11.85 4.36 23.46
CA LYS A 911 11.23 3.73 22.28
C LYS A 911 11.57 4.47 20.98
N MET A 912 11.77 5.78 21.04
CA MET A 912 12.08 6.61 19.88
C MET A 912 13.55 6.44 19.48
N ASP A 913 14.46 6.37 20.45
CA ASP A 913 15.86 6.00 20.24
C ASP A 913 15.95 4.65 19.52
N MET A 914 15.20 3.64 19.97
CA MET A 914 15.12 2.33 19.30
C MET A 914 14.59 2.46 17.87
N ASN A 915 13.47 3.15 17.65
CA ASN A 915 12.92 3.36 16.31
C ASN A 915 13.93 4.03 15.37
N ASN A 916 14.65 5.04 15.86
CA ASN A 916 15.66 5.77 15.11
C ASN A 916 16.88 4.89 14.78
N VAL A 917 17.33 4.02 15.70
CA VAL A 917 18.43 3.07 15.45
C VAL A 917 18.04 2.09 14.35
N ILE A 918 16.87 1.47 14.46
CA ILE A 918 16.39 0.48 13.49
C ILE A 918 16.20 1.15 12.11
N GLY A 919 15.55 2.31 12.06
CA GLY A 919 15.35 3.03 10.81
C GLY A 919 16.62 3.54 10.15
N MET A 920 17.57 4.04 10.94
CA MET A 920 18.87 4.48 10.43
C MET A 920 19.65 3.32 9.82
N ASN A 921 19.65 2.13 10.46
CA ASN A 921 20.34 0.96 9.90
C ASN A 921 19.75 0.56 8.54
N ILE A 922 18.42 0.42 8.46
CA ILE A 922 17.72 0.04 7.22
C ILE A 922 17.94 1.08 6.11
N GLY A 923 17.87 2.38 6.43
CA GLY A 923 18.01 3.46 5.45
C GLY A 923 19.44 3.74 4.97
N ALA A 924 20.47 3.40 5.77
CA ALA A 924 21.85 3.76 5.48
C ALA A 924 22.73 2.63 4.93
N GLY A 925 22.42 1.36 5.25
CA GLY A 925 23.34 0.24 4.96
C GLY A 925 23.41 -0.19 3.50
N SER A 926 22.34 0.03 2.72
CA SER A 926 22.14 -0.65 1.44
C SER A 926 22.84 0.00 0.26
N ASP A 927 22.59 1.29 0.04
CA ASP A 927 23.17 2.05 -1.06
C ASP A 927 24.70 2.08 -0.94
N THR A 928 25.24 2.36 0.25
CA THR A 928 26.68 2.54 0.42
C THR A 928 27.47 1.26 0.24
N THR A 929 27.00 0.14 0.79
CA THR A 929 27.68 -1.15 0.63
C THR A 929 27.52 -1.68 -0.80
N GLY A 930 26.33 -1.52 -1.40
CA GLY A 930 26.10 -1.86 -2.81
C GLY A 930 27.02 -1.09 -3.76
N ILE A 931 27.22 0.22 -3.53
CA ILE A 931 28.17 1.05 -4.30
C ILE A 931 29.60 0.52 -4.13
N ALA A 932 30.01 0.23 -2.90
CA ALA A 932 31.36 -0.23 -2.59
C ALA A 932 31.70 -1.56 -3.28
N LEU A 933 30.84 -2.57 -3.12
CA LEU A 933 31.00 -3.89 -3.76
C LEU A 933 31.10 -3.76 -5.29
N SER A 934 30.19 -2.97 -5.88
CA SER A 934 30.15 -2.75 -7.33
C SER A 934 31.40 -2.06 -7.85
N THR A 935 31.88 -1.05 -7.13
CA THR A 935 33.10 -0.31 -7.45
C THR A 935 34.32 -1.22 -7.42
N ILE A 936 34.44 -2.03 -6.37
CA ILE A 936 35.57 -2.96 -6.20
C ILE A 936 35.62 -3.95 -7.36
N ILE A 937 34.50 -4.63 -7.63
CA ILE A 937 34.41 -5.61 -8.72
C ILE A 937 34.71 -4.95 -10.06
N TYR A 938 34.11 -3.78 -10.35
CA TYR A 938 34.34 -3.07 -11.60
C TYR A 938 35.82 -2.71 -11.82
N HIS A 939 36.48 -2.12 -10.82
CA HIS A 939 37.87 -1.73 -10.96
C HIS A 939 38.83 -2.92 -11.05
N LEU A 940 38.55 -4.01 -10.34
CA LEU A 940 39.34 -5.23 -10.47
C LEU A 940 39.20 -5.86 -11.87
N VAL A 941 38.01 -5.85 -12.46
CA VAL A 941 37.80 -6.33 -13.85
C VAL A 941 38.56 -5.45 -14.85
N GLN A 942 38.60 -4.13 -14.63
CA GLN A 942 39.35 -3.18 -15.46
C GLN A 942 40.88 -3.25 -15.25
N LYS A 943 41.34 -3.84 -14.15
CA LYS A 943 42.75 -3.95 -13.76
C LYS A 943 43.11 -5.42 -13.47
N PRO A 944 43.26 -6.26 -14.52
CA PRO A 944 43.48 -7.70 -14.36
C PRO A 944 44.72 -8.04 -13.51
N GLU A 945 45.74 -7.19 -13.50
CA GLU A 945 46.91 -7.32 -12.65
C GLU A 945 46.58 -7.24 -11.15
N CYS A 946 45.70 -6.32 -10.77
CA CYS A 946 45.21 -6.19 -9.40
C CYS A 946 44.32 -7.38 -9.03
N MET A 947 43.43 -7.81 -9.95
CA MET A 947 42.60 -9.01 -9.76
C MET A 947 43.45 -10.26 -9.54
N LYS A 948 44.47 -10.46 -10.37
CA LYS A 948 45.38 -11.60 -10.28
C LYS A 948 46.10 -11.61 -8.93
N LYS A 949 46.67 -10.48 -8.52
CA LYS A 949 47.39 -10.37 -7.24
C LYS A 949 46.47 -10.58 -6.03
N LEU A 950 45.24 -10.08 -6.08
CA LEU A 950 44.25 -10.36 -5.05
C LEU A 950 43.92 -11.86 -4.99
N ARG A 951 43.65 -12.51 -6.13
CA ARG A 951 43.42 -13.96 -6.16
C ARG A 951 44.62 -14.75 -5.64
N GLU A 952 45.85 -14.36 -5.97
CA GLU A 952 47.06 -14.98 -5.44
C GLU A 952 47.15 -14.87 -3.91
N GLU A 953 46.76 -13.74 -3.32
CA GLU A 953 46.66 -13.58 -1.86
C GLU A 953 45.58 -14.51 -1.28
N LEU A 954 44.39 -14.56 -1.89
CA LEU A 954 43.29 -15.43 -1.45
C LEU A 954 43.65 -16.92 -1.51
N ASP A 955 44.23 -17.36 -2.63
CA ASP A 955 44.64 -18.74 -2.85
C ASP A 955 45.79 -19.15 -1.92
N THR A 956 46.71 -18.22 -1.62
CA THR A 956 47.78 -18.47 -0.66
C THR A 956 47.24 -18.57 0.76
N ALA A 957 46.33 -17.67 1.16
CA ALA A 957 45.70 -17.73 2.48
C ALA A 957 44.86 -19.02 2.64
N ALA A 958 44.12 -19.44 1.61
CA ALA A 958 43.36 -20.68 1.63
C ALA A 958 44.28 -21.92 1.74
N ARG A 959 45.37 -21.97 0.96
CA ARG A 959 46.37 -23.06 1.05
C ARG A 959 47.06 -23.13 2.41
N ASP A 960 47.31 -21.98 3.03
CA ASP A 960 47.92 -21.88 4.36
C ASP A 960 46.94 -22.19 5.51
N GLY A 961 45.66 -22.46 5.22
CA GLY A 961 44.62 -22.66 6.24
C GLY A 961 44.26 -21.38 7.02
N LYS A 962 44.51 -20.21 6.43
CA LYS A 962 44.24 -18.87 7.01
C LYS A 962 43.00 -18.21 6.42
N LEU A 963 42.26 -18.91 5.57
CA LEU A 963 41.02 -18.44 4.96
C LEU A 963 40.04 -19.62 4.89
N SER A 964 38.94 -19.53 5.62
CA SER A 964 37.93 -20.58 5.72
C SER A 964 36.75 -20.38 4.75
N HIS A 965 35.87 -21.38 4.67
CA HIS A 965 34.62 -21.31 3.92
C HIS A 965 33.45 -21.73 4.83
N PRO A 966 32.53 -20.81 5.22
CA PRO A 966 32.49 -19.39 4.85
C PRO A 966 33.64 -18.58 5.46
N VAL A 967 34.08 -17.53 4.77
CA VAL A 967 35.18 -16.66 5.23
C VAL A 967 34.77 -15.92 6.49
N THR A 968 35.60 -15.96 7.53
CA THR A 968 35.35 -15.15 8.74
C THR A 968 35.77 -13.70 8.54
N PHE A 969 35.17 -12.79 9.31
CA PHE A 969 35.54 -11.38 9.29
C PHE A 969 37.01 -11.16 9.62
N GLN A 970 37.51 -11.86 10.65
CA GLN A 970 38.89 -11.71 11.09
C GLN A 970 39.87 -12.19 10.01
N GLU A 971 39.58 -13.30 9.33
CA GLU A 971 40.39 -13.79 8.21
C GLU A 971 40.42 -12.77 7.07
N GLY A 972 39.26 -12.33 6.58
CA GLY A 972 39.17 -11.34 5.51
C GLY A 972 39.81 -9.99 5.87
N HIS A 973 39.67 -9.55 7.13
CA HIS A 973 40.25 -8.30 7.61
C HIS A 973 41.78 -8.36 7.71
N ASN A 974 42.35 -9.56 7.93
CA ASN A 974 43.79 -9.76 8.06
C ASN A 974 44.53 -9.87 6.72
N LEU A 975 43.80 -9.88 5.59
CA LEU A 975 44.38 -9.95 4.23
C LEU A 975 44.82 -8.55 3.75
N PRO A 976 46.14 -8.25 3.72
CA PRO A 976 46.61 -6.88 3.50
C PRO A 976 46.23 -6.33 2.12
N TYR A 977 46.30 -7.14 1.07
CA TYR A 977 45.97 -6.71 -0.29
C TYR A 977 44.47 -6.50 -0.48
N LEU A 978 43.62 -7.39 0.06
CA LEU A 978 42.17 -7.19 0.10
C LEU A 978 41.79 -5.87 0.79
N GLN A 979 42.39 -5.55 1.94
CA GLN A 979 42.11 -4.29 2.63
C GLN A 979 42.59 -3.08 1.82
N ALA A 980 43.73 -3.20 1.12
CA ALA A 980 44.22 -2.17 0.21
C ALA A 980 43.27 -1.94 -0.98
N VAL A 981 42.73 -3.00 -1.57
CA VAL A 981 41.74 -2.97 -2.65
C VAL A 981 40.45 -2.29 -2.19
N ILE A 982 39.93 -2.65 -1.01
CA ILE A 982 38.74 -2.02 -0.42
C ILE A 982 38.96 -0.52 -0.22
N LYS A 983 40.07 -0.13 0.42
CA LYS A 983 40.39 1.29 0.67
C LYS A 983 40.54 2.07 -0.64
N GLU A 984 41.20 1.49 -1.64
CA GLU A 984 41.41 2.16 -2.91
C GLU A 984 40.12 2.35 -3.70
N ALA A 985 39.23 1.36 -3.72
CA ALA A 985 37.94 1.48 -4.39
C ALA A 985 37.09 2.58 -3.75
N LEU A 986 37.02 2.59 -2.42
CA LEU A 986 36.31 3.61 -1.66
C LEU A 986 36.94 5.01 -1.80
N ARG A 987 38.23 5.10 -2.12
CA ARG A 987 38.91 6.36 -2.44
C ARG A 987 38.51 6.86 -3.83
N VAL A 988 38.62 5.99 -4.84
CA VAL A 988 38.37 6.32 -6.25
C VAL A 988 36.90 6.64 -6.49
N HIS A 989 35.99 5.92 -5.85
CA HIS A 989 34.54 6.14 -5.94
C HIS A 989 33.92 6.24 -4.54
N PRO A 990 34.01 7.40 -3.88
CA PRO A 990 33.33 7.64 -2.62
C PRO A 990 31.82 7.59 -2.81
N ALA A 991 31.11 6.91 -1.90
CA ALA A 991 29.66 6.77 -2.03
C ALA A 991 28.91 8.12 -2.02
N VAL A 992 29.40 9.14 -1.30
CA VAL A 992 28.75 10.47 -1.22
C VAL A 992 29.39 11.46 -2.19
N GLY A 993 28.57 12.11 -3.03
CA GLY A 993 29.03 12.99 -4.11
C GLY A 993 29.08 14.50 -3.78
N THR A 994 28.67 14.90 -2.58
CA THR A 994 28.52 16.32 -2.20
C THR A 994 29.40 16.69 -1.00
N ILE A 995 29.49 17.99 -0.69
CA ILE A 995 30.27 18.47 0.47
C ILE A 995 29.63 18.00 1.79
N PHE A 996 30.46 17.64 2.76
CA PHE A 996 30.00 17.45 4.14
C PHE A 996 29.74 18.80 4.82
N ALA A 997 28.58 19.39 4.54
CA ALA A 997 28.27 20.77 4.93
C ALA A 997 28.30 20.99 6.46
N ARG A 998 28.95 22.07 6.88
CA ARG A 998 29.08 22.49 8.27
C ARG A 998 28.91 23.99 8.42
N VAL A 999 28.42 24.42 9.58
CA VAL A 999 28.24 25.83 9.90
C VAL A 999 29.45 26.35 10.67
N VAL A 1000 30.00 27.48 10.22
CA VAL A 1000 31.07 28.20 10.92
C VAL A 1000 30.56 28.69 12.29
N PRO A 1001 31.26 28.39 13.39
CA PRO A 1001 30.79 28.67 14.75
C PRO A 1001 30.79 30.16 15.10
N LYS A 1002 30.26 30.48 16.29
CA LYS A 1002 30.27 31.84 16.85
C LYS A 1002 31.69 32.41 16.91
N GLY A 1003 31.87 33.63 16.39
CA GLY A 1003 33.18 34.29 16.27
C GLY A 1003 33.88 34.12 14.92
N GLY A 1004 33.32 33.31 14.01
CA GLY A 1004 33.93 33.04 12.70
C GLY A 1004 35.11 32.06 12.75
N ALA A 1005 35.68 31.73 11.60
CA ALA A 1005 36.84 30.85 11.50
C ALA A 1005 37.68 31.17 10.25
N THR A 1006 39.01 31.12 10.39
CA THR A 1006 39.93 31.19 9.25
C THR A 1006 40.19 29.78 8.72
N LEU A 1007 39.88 29.54 7.46
CA LEU A 1007 40.04 28.25 6.77
C LEU A 1007 40.79 28.50 5.45
N ALA A 1008 41.86 27.74 5.21
CA ALA A 1008 42.72 27.91 4.01
C ALA A 1008 43.12 29.38 3.76
N GLY A 1009 43.53 30.08 4.82
CA GLY A 1009 43.93 31.50 4.79
C GLY A 1009 42.80 32.52 4.65
N THR A 1010 41.53 32.10 4.53
CA THR A 1010 40.38 33.01 4.36
C THR A 1010 39.49 33.02 5.60
N TYR A 1011 39.11 34.20 6.08
CA TYR A 1011 38.20 34.34 7.22
C TYR A 1011 36.73 34.21 6.79
N PHE A 1012 36.04 33.22 7.34
CA PHE A 1012 34.61 33.02 7.18
C PHE A 1012 33.87 33.51 8.42
N SER A 1013 32.85 34.35 8.22
CA SER A 1013 32.00 34.82 9.31
C SER A 1013 31.13 33.68 9.87
N GLN A 1014 30.69 33.83 11.13
CA GLN A 1014 29.71 32.95 11.75
C GLN A 1014 28.49 32.73 10.84
N GLY A 1015 27.95 31.50 10.84
CA GLY A 1015 26.76 31.16 10.05
C GLY A 1015 27.05 30.88 8.58
N THR A 1016 28.29 31.04 8.12
CA THR A 1016 28.71 30.60 6.79
C THR A 1016 28.71 29.07 6.71
N VAL A 1017 28.24 28.51 5.60
CA VAL A 1017 28.30 27.06 5.36
C VAL A 1017 29.57 26.72 4.58
N VAL A 1018 30.37 25.81 5.11
CA VAL A 1018 31.60 25.30 4.48
C VAL A 1018 31.61 23.78 4.49
N GLY A 1019 32.32 23.16 3.56
CA GLY A 1019 32.50 21.72 3.57
C GLY A 1019 33.56 21.26 2.59
N VAL A 1020 33.88 19.97 2.68
CA VAL A 1020 34.87 19.27 1.84
C VAL A 1020 34.11 18.14 1.17
N ASN A 1021 34.33 17.99 -0.14
CA ASN A 1021 33.79 16.88 -0.92
C ASN A 1021 34.83 15.77 -1.01
N ALA A 1022 34.43 14.54 -0.65
CA ALA A 1022 35.30 13.37 -0.70
C ALA A 1022 35.88 13.16 -2.11
N TRP A 1023 35.08 13.36 -3.16
CA TRP A 1023 35.52 13.22 -4.56
C TRP A 1023 36.62 14.21 -4.94
N VAL A 1024 36.66 15.39 -4.30
CA VAL A 1024 37.67 16.41 -4.54
C VAL A 1024 38.95 16.07 -3.79
N ILE A 1025 38.86 15.83 -2.47
CA ILE A 1025 40.04 15.58 -1.64
C ILE A 1025 40.70 14.23 -1.96
N HIS A 1026 39.94 13.23 -2.41
CA HIS A 1026 40.47 11.95 -2.85
C HIS A 1026 41.14 12.01 -4.24
N ASN A 1027 40.99 13.13 -4.94
CA ASN A 1027 41.66 13.43 -6.21
C ASN A 1027 42.79 14.46 -6.05
N ASP A 1028 43.21 14.76 -4.83
CA ASP A 1028 44.33 15.68 -4.56
C ASP A 1028 45.69 14.97 -4.72
N GLU A 1029 46.45 15.36 -5.75
CA GLU A 1029 47.76 14.79 -6.06
C GLU A 1029 48.80 14.99 -4.93
N SER A 1030 48.64 16.00 -4.07
CA SER A 1030 49.56 16.23 -2.95
C SER A 1030 49.40 15.20 -1.83
N ILE A 1031 48.23 14.57 -1.73
CA ILE A 1031 47.94 13.50 -0.76
C ILE A 1031 48.18 12.13 -1.38
N TRP A 1032 47.66 11.93 -2.59
CA TRP A 1032 47.57 10.60 -3.20
C TRP A 1032 48.67 10.35 -4.24
N GLY A 1033 49.46 11.35 -4.60
CA GLY A 1033 50.49 11.24 -5.64
C GLY A 1033 49.94 11.45 -7.06
N ALA A 1034 50.84 11.51 -8.03
CA ALA A 1034 50.53 11.85 -9.43
C ALA A 1034 49.64 10.82 -10.14
N ASP A 1035 49.56 9.59 -9.62
CA ASP A 1035 48.75 8.51 -10.18
C ASP A 1035 47.31 8.47 -9.60
N VAL A 1036 46.86 9.54 -8.93
CA VAL A 1036 45.60 9.60 -8.18
C VAL A 1036 44.35 9.17 -8.96
N ALA A 1037 44.33 9.38 -10.27
CA ALA A 1037 43.22 8.98 -11.14
C ALA A 1037 43.21 7.46 -11.45
N THR A 1038 44.28 6.76 -11.14
CA THR A 1038 44.43 5.32 -11.36
C THR A 1038 44.03 4.54 -10.12
N PHE A 1039 43.29 3.44 -10.32
CA PHE A 1039 43.04 2.45 -9.28
C PHE A 1039 44.35 1.70 -8.97
N ASN A 1040 44.97 2.03 -7.84
CA ASN A 1040 46.25 1.48 -7.40
C ASN A 1040 46.19 1.09 -5.90
N PRO A 1041 45.86 -0.18 -5.57
CA PRO A 1041 45.83 -0.64 -4.19
C PRO A 1041 47.18 -0.51 -3.45
N GLU A 1042 48.30 -0.60 -4.16
CA GLU A 1042 49.64 -0.71 -3.61
C GLU A 1042 50.06 0.54 -2.84
N ARG A 1043 49.43 1.69 -3.10
CA ARG A 1043 49.63 2.91 -2.32
C ARG A 1043 49.36 2.68 -0.82
N TRP A 1044 48.44 1.78 -0.48
CA TRP A 1044 48.07 1.46 0.89
C TRP A 1044 49.04 0.50 1.59
N LEU A 1045 50.04 -0.01 0.87
CA LEU A 1045 51.06 -0.96 1.37
C LEU A 1045 52.45 -0.32 1.48
N GLY A 1046 52.54 0.99 1.30
CA GLY A 1046 53.79 1.76 1.40
C GLY A 1046 54.25 2.02 2.84
N ALA A 1047 55.12 3.02 3.00
CA ALA A 1047 55.66 3.42 4.30
C ALA A 1047 54.53 3.85 5.26
N LYS A 1048 54.66 3.49 6.54
CA LYS A 1048 53.63 3.72 7.56
C LYS A 1048 53.24 5.19 7.70
N GLU A 1049 54.19 6.12 7.62
CA GLU A 1049 53.91 7.55 7.71
C GLU A 1049 53.06 8.05 6.53
N GLN A 1050 53.33 7.54 5.33
CA GLN A 1050 52.59 7.89 4.12
C GLN A 1050 51.14 7.35 4.19
N VAL A 1051 50.98 6.09 4.59
CA VAL A 1051 49.65 5.48 4.78
C VAL A 1051 48.86 6.20 5.86
N ALA A 1052 49.48 6.52 7.00
CA ALA A 1052 48.82 7.28 8.06
C ALA A 1052 48.38 8.68 7.59
N SER A 1053 49.19 9.35 6.77
CA SER A 1053 48.81 10.61 6.14
C SER A 1053 47.57 10.44 5.24
N MET A 1054 47.56 9.44 4.37
CA MET A 1054 46.41 9.15 3.51
C MET A 1054 45.14 8.83 4.31
N GLU A 1055 45.26 8.04 5.38
CA GLU A 1055 44.13 7.70 6.25
C GLU A 1055 43.52 8.92 6.96
N GLN A 1056 44.33 9.94 7.29
CA GLN A 1056 43.83 11.20 7.88
C GLN A 1056 42.98 12.02 6.90
N HIS A 1057 43.18 11.81 5.59
CA HIS A 1057 42.46 12.51 4.52
C HIS A 1057 41.40 11.63 3.84
N PHE A 1058 41.19 10.42 4.34
CA PHE A 1058 40.22 9.47 3.80
C PHE A 1058 38.82 9.73 4.37
N LEU A 1059 37.94 10.28 3.53
CA LEU A 1059 36.61 10.78 3.89
C LEU A 1059 35.45 9.84 3.51
N SER A 1060 35.70 8.63 3.01
CA SER A 1060 34.61 7.72 2.58
C SER A 1060 33.67 7.31 3.71
N PHE A 1061 34.14 7.32 4.96
CA PHE A 1061 33.32 7.13 6.16
C PHE A 1061 33.08 8.42 6.96
N GLY A 1062 33.37 9.59 6.38
CA GLY A 1062 33.42 10.85 7.13
C GLY A 1062 34.63 10.96 8.05
N ALA A 1063 34.63 11.94 8.95
CA ALA A 1063 35.77 12.22 9.83
C ALA A 1063 35.34 12.65 11.24
N GLY A 1064 36.25 12.43 12.20
CA GLY A 1064 36.18 12.84 13.60
C GLY A 1064 34.93 12.38 14.35
N ALA A 1065 34.25 13.29 15.05
CA ALA A 1065 33.12 12.94 15.93
C ALA A 1065 31.88 12.44 15.16
N ARG A 1066 31.81 12.71 13.85
CA ARG A 1066 30.71 12.38 12.94
C ARG A 1066 31.08 11.26 11.94
N THR A 1067 32.16 10.51 12.18
CA THR A 1067 32.50 9.31 11.38
C THR A 1067 31.32 8.32 11.40
N CYS A 1068 31.04 7.70 10.25
CA CYS A 1068 29.99 6.72 10.06
C CYS A 1068 30.00 5.66 11.16
N ILE A 1069 28.88 5.50 11.84
CA ILE A 1069 28.73 4.54 12.94
C ILE A 1069 28.71 3.10 12.42
N GLY A 1070 28.18 2.88 11.21
CA GLY A 1070 28.13 1.57 10.55
C GLY A 1070 29.41 1.14 9.84
N LYS A 1071 30.53 1.88 9.96
CA LYS A 1071 31.81 1.57 9.28
C LYS A 1071 32.23 0.11 9.44
N ASN A 1072 32.17 -0.40 10.67
CA ASN A 1072 32.61 -1.76 10.97
C ASN A 1072 31.69 -2.83 10.33
N ILE A 1073 30.37 -2.57 10.23
CA ILE A 1073 29.41 -3.46 9.57
C ILE A 1073 29.68 -3.50 8.06
N SER A 1074 29.90 -2.35 7.44
CA SER A 1074 30.26 -2.31 6.01
C SER A 1074 31.57 -3.05 5.74
N LEU A 1075 32.58 -2.90 6.61
CA LEU A 1075 33.83 -3.66 6.49
C LEU A 1075 33.62 -5.17 6.72
N LEU A 1076 32.69 -5.57 7.58
CA LEU A 1076 32.30 -6.97 7.78
C LEU A 1076 31.73 -7.56 6.48
N GLU A 1077 30.76 -6.88 5.86
CA GLU A 1077 30.16 -7.29 4.59
C GLU A 1077 31.22 -7.42 3.49
N LEU A 1078 32.03 -6.37 3.29
CA LEU A 1078 33.06 -6.34 2.26
C LEU A 1078 34.13 -7.42 2.46
N SER A 1079 34.62 -7.58 3.69
CA SER A 1079 35.72 -8.52 3.99
C SER A 1079 35.28 -9.99 3.92
N LYS A 1080 33.98 -10.28 4.00
CA LYS A 1080 33.45 -11.65 3.84
C LYS A 1080 32.98 -11.95 2.42
N MET A 1081 32.23 -11.03 1.81
CA MET A 1081 31.59 -11.28 0.51
C MET A 1081 32.58 -11.27 -0.65
N LEU A 1082 33.54 -10.32 -0.66
CA LEU A 1082 34.52 -10.21 -1.74
C LEU A 1082 35.40 -11.45 -1.92
N PRO A 1083 36.09 -11.97 -0.89
CA PRO A 1083 36.90 -13.17 -1.06
C PRO A 1083 36.04 -14.36 -1.52
N THR A 1084 34.83 -14.49 -0.97
CA THR A 1084 33.86 -15.52 -1.36
C THR A 1084 33.52 -15.45 -2.87
N LEU A 1085 33.16 -14.27 -3.38
CA LEU A 1085 32.83 -14.13 -4.81
C LEU A 1085 34.04 -14.36 -5.72
N LEU A 1086 35.20 -13.80 -5.35
CA LEU A 1086 36.37 -13.80 -6.23
C LEU A 1086 37.11 -15.14 -6.30
N GLN A 1087 36.92 -16.01 -5.30
CA GLN A 1087 37.37 -17.40 -5.34
C GLN A 1087 36.46 -18.32 -6.19
N ILE A 1088 35.17 -17.96 -6.34
CA ILE A 1088 34.19 -18.81 -7.04
C ILE A 1088 33.99 -18.37 -8.48
N TYR A 1089 34.01 -17.05 -8.75
CA TYR A 1089 33.57 -16.49 -10.01
C TYR A 1089 34.63 -15.62 -10.71
N ASP A 1090 34.59 -15.63 -12.04
CA ASP A 1090 35.23 -14.65 -12.90
C ASP A 1090 34.18 -13.69 -13.46
N PHE A 1091 34.39 -12.38 -13.22
CA PHE A 1091 33.49 -11.32 -13.66
C PHE A 1091 33.96 -10.75 -14.99
N SER A 1092 33.02 -10.43 -15.87
CA SER A 1092 33.29 -9.77 -17.16
C SER A 1092 32.26 -8.69 -17.43
N ILE A 1093 32.70 -7.56 -17.96
CA ILE A 1093 31.80 -6.47 -18.38
C ILE A 1093 31.18 -6.86 -19.73
N VAL A 1094 29.86 -6.70 -19.84
CA VAL A 1094 29.14 -6.98 -21.08
C VAL A 1094 29.64 -6.03 -22.19
N PRO A 1095 29.93 -6.52 -23.41
CA PRO A 1095 30.33 -5.65 -24.52
C PRO A 1095 29.31 -4.51 -24.76
N GLY A 1096 29.80 -3.27 -24.86
CA GLY A 1096 28.96 -2.07 -25.04
C GLY A 1096 28.34 -1.52 -23.75
N SER A 1097 28.53 -2.19 -22.61
CA SER A 1097 28.16 -1.67 -21.28
C SER A 1097 29.21 -0.67 -20.80
N HIS A 1098 28.77 0.49 -20.32
CA HIS A 1098 29.63 1.57 -19.85
C HIS A 1098 29.36 1.89 -18.38
N TRP A 1099 30.41 2.24 -17.64
CA TRP A 1099 30.29 2.70 -16.26
C TRP A 1099 29.63 4.07 -16.23
N MET A 1100 28.36 4.10 -15.85
CA MET A 1100 27.59 5.32 -15.69
C MET A 1100 27.32 5.57 -14.22
N THR A 1101 27.34 6.84 -13.82
CA THR A 1101 27.02 7.25 -12.47
C THR A 1101 25.82 8.19 -12.48
N HIS A 1102 24.98 8.08 -11.46
CA HIS A 1102 23.96 9.06 -11.17
C HIS A 1102 24.04 9.46 -9.69
N SER A 1103 24.13 10.76 -9.46
CA SER A 1103 24.37 11.33 -8.14
C SER A 1103 23.17 12.15 -7.65
N GLY A 1104 22.96 12.15 -6.35
CA GLY A 1104 22.13 13.15 -5.67
C GLY A 1104 22.76 13.42 -4.31
N TRP A 1105 22.55 12.51 -3.37
CA TRP A 1105 23.41 12.37 -2.20
C TRP A 1105 24.47 11.29 -2.43
N PHE A 1106 24.03 10.10 -2.86
CA PHE A 1106 24.90 8.97 -3.19
C PHE A 1106 25.21 8.90 -4.69
N VAL A 1107 26.44 8.51 -5.05
CA VAL A 1107 26.90 8.33 -6.44
C VAL A 1107 26.72 6.87 -6.84
N LYS A 1108 25.55 6.55 -7.40
CA LYS A 1108 25.16 5.17 -7.75
C LYS A 1108 25.68 4.77 -9.12
N PRO A 1109 26.46 3.69 -9.25
CA PRO A 1109 26.91 3.21 -10.55
C PRO A 1109 25.85 2.34 -11.24
N ARG A 1110 25.94 2.22 -12.56
CA ARG A 1110 25.22 1.23 -13.38
C ARG A 1110 26.19 0.59 -14.35
N ILE A 1111 26.21 -0.74 -14.36
CA ILE A 1111 27.05 -1.53 -15.27
C ILE A 1111 26.47 -2.95 -15.36
N GLN A 1112 26.31 -3.44 -16.60
CA GLN A 1112 25.96 -4.83 -16.86
C GLN A 1112 27.21 -5.71 -16.87
N VAL A 1113 27.16 -6.82 -16.12
CA VAL A 1113 28.23 -7.83 -16.03
C VAL A 1113 27.68 -9.23 -16.26
N THR A 1114 28.56 -10.14 -16.66
CA THR A 1114 28.35 -11.59 -16.65
C THR A 1114 29.36 -12.23 -15.72
N ILE A 1115 29.05 -13.42 -15.23
CA ILE A 1115 29.97 -14.21 -14.41
C ILE A 1115 30.12 -15.62 -14.95
N THR A 1116 31.29 -16.22 -14.75
CA THR A 1116 31.56 -17.64 -15.02
C THR A 1116 32.16 -18.29 -13.79
N ARG A 1117 31.94 -19.60 -13.60
CA ARG A 1117 32.52 -20.33 -12.45
C ARG A 1117 33.98 -20.70 -12.75
N LEU A 1118 34.87 -20.43 -11.79
CA LEU A 1118 36.28 -20.82 -11.89
C LEU A 1118 36.43 -22.35 -11.80
N ARG A 1119 37.21 -22.96 -12.70
CA ARG A 1119 37.43 -24.42 -12.78
C ARG A 1119 38.18 -25.01 -11.56
N HIS A 1120 38.82 -24.17 -10.75
CA HIS A 1120 39.56 -24.55 -9.55
C HIS A 1120 38.83 -24.22 -8.23
N GLY A 1121 37.59 -23.71 -8.30
CA GLY A 1121 36.75 -23.47 -7.13
C GLY A 1121 36.18 -24.78 -6.60
N GLY A 1122 37.01 -25.56 -5.88
CA GLY A 1122 36.58 -26.71 -5.10
C GLY A 1122 35.80 -26.28 -3.87
N VAL A 1123 34.58 -25.79 -4.08
CA VAL A 1123 33.52 -25.68 -3.07
C VAL A 1123 32.24 -26.22 -3.69
#